data_AF-A0A429FL33-F1
#
_entry.id   AF-A0A429FL33-F1
#
_cell.length_a   1.000
_cell.length_b   1.000
_cell.length_c   1.000
_cell.angle_alpha   90.00
_cell.angle_beta   90.00
_cell.angle_gamma   90.00
#
_symmetry.space_group_name_H-M   'P 1'
#
loop_
_entity.id
_entity.type
_entity.pdbx_description
1 polymer ?
#
loop_
_entity_poly.entity_id
_entity_poly.type
_entity_poly.pdbx_seq_one_letter_code
_entity_poly.pdbx_strand_id
1 'polypeptide(L)'
;MSTDLYGARILDVVPGEARVRFRVFVVYYDVACKDHAPLPGDDAGFFFRLLWEAAHDRPILRWDALQAVPLDDFLEPEWVDANAHRYVRRVDRVAVRNHPVADDYWDGLHDFYYERDGGWSNEDGLVQADYDVRVADAAWLEPLEPGHSWGTTVYVSHADDVPDPEAPALVDLRAASRVLDPFPGADTDAATPSDLVFSDDGTYLAVTSQDCELVVYRTADWTEHARLPHDGHLPWGQDVQWVPGTHLLTMRVIERSSAPPTRAYDVDAGALVDIPEQPGEARSRTGRYRVDYEGGRSGAVRFAADGDTPERLMPVPGRSAGGASFTADETRMFVYGSAGLLVLDPSDGRHLATLTGVGAGVVRPDGSCLAGMTGGADGGPQHIGLWSAEDGRPLMRCRPKGHHGVSTLAWSPDGRVLAAALVQSRHGYGGEVHLFAPGDPLTVPEAGEPSEDVLRERLDRAHVPEDIIFLTGLLADRADDPEHRARTWRATAKRLADRAEPPAAALAEAHRRALEHGGGPAAVADGVSLSYLLYEQGDMHGAVEAARDAHRRAAELGDDVPEGLRYTAAVRLADMTRTRGADGDLDEAEAAYRACLDLRPDDPWTLLGLGWVAAGRGDDDAARPHLLRAVDAGDPKTEGYAAMLLAAPAKQARDVTEAHRWYERALAADDRHAPLATGHLGELHYWVGDRDGARHWYERMLEVTDLPDLVAEACCRLGEMAAEDGAAARAAEHLERAAATGDPAFAGKARELLDRLPRN
;
A
#
# COMPACT_ATOMS: atom_id res chain seq x y z
N MET A 1 -13.79 -9.48 -16.79
CA MET A 1 -13.84 -9.19 -15.35
C MET A 1 -12.91 -10.20 -14.70
N SER A 2 -11.81 -9.72 -14.12
CA SER A 2 -10.96 -10.59 -13.29
C SER A 2 -11.79 -11.00 -12.07
N THR A 3 -11.69 -12.24 -11.63
CA THR A 3 -12.44 -12.75 -10.47
C THR A 3 -11.46 -13.02 -9.35
N ASP A 4 -11.77 -12.59 -8.14
CA ASP A 4 -10.89 -12.76 -6.99
C ASP A 4 -10.65 -14.25 -6.73
N LEU A 5 -9.39 -14.58 -6.45
CA LEU A 5 -8.96 -15.94 -6.11
C LEU A 5 -8.87 -16.10 -4.59
N TYR A 6 -8.47 -15.03 -3.91
CA TYR A 6 -8.29 -15.01 -2.47
C TYR A 6 -8.95 -13.78 -1.84
N GLY A 7 -9.31 -13.88 -0.57
CA GLY A 7 -9.41 -12.74 0.32
C GLY A 7 -8.17 -12.68 1.21
N ALA A 8 -7.71 -11.49 1.51
CA ALA A 8 -6.63 -11.23 2.45
C ALA A 8 -7.18 -10.48 3.66
N ARG A 9 -6.75 -10.86 4.86
CA ARG A 9 -7.07 -10.16 6.12
C ARG A 9 -5.81 -9.97 6.96
N ILE A 10 -5.61 -8.78 7.50
CA ILE A 10 -4.53 -8.48 8.43
C ILE A 10 -4.98 -8.90 9.83
N LEU A 11 -4.24 -9.81 10.45
CA LEU A 11 -4.51 -10.30 11.81
C LEU A 11 -3.72 -9.54 12.87
N ASP A 12 -2.50 -9.11 12.54
CA ASP A 12 -1.54 -8.49 13.45
C ASP A 12 -0.50 -7.69 12.66
N VAL A 13 -0.02 -6.58 13.22
CA VAL A 13 1.04 -5.75 12.63
C VAL A 13 2.03 -5.38 13.74
N VAL A 14 3.29 -5.75 13.56
CA VAL A 14 4.38 -5.50 14.53
C VAL A 14 5.52 -4.76 13.82
N PRO A 15 5.44 -3.42 13.71
CA PRO A 15 6.44 -2.62 13.02
C PRO A 15 7.86 -2.77 13.59
N GLY A 16 7.99 -2.97 14.91
CA GLY A 16 9.29 -3.22 15.55
C GLY A 16 10.01 -4.49 15.08
N GLU A 17 9.29 -5.42 14.44
CA GLU A 17 9.83 -6.64 13.83
C GLU A 17 9.77 -6.59 12.30
N ALA A 18 9.34 -5.46 11.72
CA ALA A 18 8.99 -5.33 10.30
C ALA A 18 8.05 -6.47 9.82
N ARG A 19 7.12 -6.89 10.69
CA ARG A 19 6.30 -8.08 10.49
C ARG A 19 4.82 -7.74 10.41
N VAL A 20 4.13 -8.30 9.44
CA VAL A 20 2.66 -8.31 9.36
C VAL A 20 2.18 -9.75 9.25
N ARG A 21 1.09 -10.07 9.95
CA ARG A 21 0.43 -11.37 9.85
C ARG A 21 -0.78 -11.25 8.93
N PHE A 22 -0.70 -11.92 7.79
CA PHE A 22 -1.84 -12.08 6.89
C PHE A 22 -2.57 -13.39 7.18
N ARG A 23 -3.88 -13.36 6.99
CA ARG A 23 -4.70 -14.52 6.71
C ARG A 23 -5.10 -14.44 5.26
N VAL A 24 -4.77 -15.46 4.50
CA VAL A 24 -5.18 -15.60 3.10
C VAL A 24 -6.16 -16.76 3.04
N PHE A 25 -7.35 -16.51 2.51
CA PHE A 25 -8.40 -17.51 2.37
C PHE A 25 -8.91 -17.57 0.94
N VAL A 26 -9.24 -18.77 0.49
CA VAL A 26 -9.67 -19.03 -0.88
C VAL A 26 -11.12 -18.61 -1.03
N VAL A 27 -11.39 -17.78 -2.04
CA VAL A 27 -12.75 -17.31 -2.38
C VAL A 27 -13.23 -17.84 -3.73
N TYR A 28 -12.38 -18.60 -4.43
CA TYR A 28 -12.71 -19.31 -5.66
C TYR A 28 -12.55 -20.83 -5.52
N TYR A 29 -13.66 -21.55 -5.76
CA TYR A 29 -13.72 -23.01 -5.74
C TYR A 29 -14.23 -23.53 -7.09
N ASP A 30 -13.72 -24.68 -7.52
CA ASP A 30 -14.38 -25.53 -8.51
C ASP A 30 -15.05 -26.67 -7.76
N VAL A 31 -16.29 -26.42 -7.29
CA VAL A 31 -17.01 -27.38 -6.44
C VAL A 31 -17.34 -28.65 -7.23
N ALA A 32 -17.54 -28.55 -8.54
CA ALA A 32 -17.81 -29.70 -9.41
C ALA A 32 -16.61 -30.64 -9.52
N CYS A 33 -15.39 -30.08 -9.60
CA CYS A 33 -14.15 -30.84 -9.63
C CYS A 33 -13.60 -31.17 -8.24
N LYS A 34 -14.22 -30.65 -7.17
CA LYS A 34 -13.68 -30.70 -5.79
C LYS A 34 -12.25 -30.15 -5.73
N ASP A 35 -12.07 -28.99 -6.34
CA ASP A 35 -10.79 -28.28 -6.39
C ASP A 35 -10.96 -26.81 -6.00
N HIS A 36 -9.86 -26.15 -5.69
CA HIS A 36 -9.84 -24.73 -5.30
C HIS A 36 -8.50 -24.09 -5.65
N ALA A 37 -8.43 -22.75 -5.66
CA ALA A 37 -7.16 -22.07 -5.84
C ALA A 37 -6.15 -22.51 -4.75
N PRO A 38 -4.91 -22.91 -5.10
CA PRO A 38 -3.97 -23.46 -4.12
C PRO A 38 -3.56 -22.40 -3.11
N LEU A 39 -3.47 -22.77 -1.82
CA LEU A 39 -2.95 -21.83 -0.81
C LEU A 39 -1.52 -21.38 -1.18
N PRO A 40 -1.21 -20.08 -1.10
CA PRO A 40 0.14 -19.59 -1.37
C PRO A 40 1.19 -20.31 -0.54
N GLY A 41 2.36 -20.52 -1.14
CA GLY A 41 3.55 -21.02 -0.44
C GLY A 41 4.25 -19.92 0.34
N ASP A 42 5.57 -19.94 0.30
CA ASP A 42 6.51 -18.94 0.80
C ASP A 42 6.91 -17.89 -0.26
N ASP A 43 6.15 -17.79 -1.35
CA ASP A 43 6.42 -16.90 -2.49
C ASP A 43 6.37 -15.42 -2.10
N ALA A 44 7.53 -14.76 -2.11
CA ALA A 44 7.66 -13.33 -1.83
C ALA A 44 6.83 -12.47 -2.81
N GLY A 45 6.68 -12.90 -4.07
CA GLY A 45 5.92 -12.21 -5.11
C GLY A 45 4.45 -12.02 -4.75
N PHE A 46 3.80 -13.07 -4.27
CA PHE A 46 2.41 -13.04 -3.80
C PHE A 46 2.21 -11.98 -2.71
N PHE A 47 3.06 -12.00 -1.67
CA PHE A 47 2.91 -11.08 -0.54
C PHE A 47 3.38 -9.65 -0.84
N PHE A 48 4.35 -9.48 -1.75
CA PHE A 48 4.69 -8.17 -2.30
C PHE A 48 3.47 -7.55 -2.99
N ARG A 49 2.75 -8.32 -3.81
CA ARG A 49 1.55 -7.83 -4.49
C ARG A 49 0.44 -7.46 -3.52
N LEU A 50 0.23 -8.24 -2.45
CA LEU A 50 -0.70 -7.86 -1.38
C LEU A 50 -0.32 -6.54 -0.69
N LEU A 51 0.97 -6.34 -0.40
CA LEU A 51 1.46 -5.10 0.18
C LEU A 51 1.30 -3.92 -0.78
N TRP A 52 1.54 -4.13 -2.07
CA TRP A 52 1.31 -3.13 -3.11
C TRP A 52 -0.18 -2.77 -3.18
N GLU A 53 -1.09 -3.75 -3.26
CA GLU A 53 -2.54 -3.50 -3.24
C GLU A 53 -2.95 -2.71 -1.99
N ALA A 54 -2.48 -3.14 -0.81
CA ALA A 54 -2.77 -2.46 0.45
C ALA A 54 -2.27 -1.00 0.47
N ALA A 55 -1.14 -0.71 -0.18
CA ALA A 55 -0.66 0.65 -0.34
C ALA A 55 -1.54 1.49 -1.29
N HIS A 56 -2.15 0.89 -2.32
CA HIS A 56 -2.89 1.62 -3.36
C HIS A 56 -4.40 1.70 -3.11
N ASP A 57 -4.98 0.76 -2.35
CA ASP A 57 -6.40 0.74 -2.01
C ASP A 57 -6.71 1.49 -0.70
N ARG A 58 -5.69 2.04 -0.04
CA ARG A 58 -5.80 2.77 1.22
C ARG A 58 -5.34 4.22 1.06
N PRO A 59 -5.81 5.13 1.94
CA PRO A 59 -5.36 6.51 1.91
C PRO A 59 -3.84 6.64 1.92
N ILE A 60 -3.30 7.45 1.03
CA ILE A 60 -1.87 7.69 0.90
C ILE A 60 -1.44 8.59 2.05
N LEU A 61 -0.84 7.98 3.08
CA LEU A 61 -0.27 8.70 4.21
C LEU A 61 1.16 9.19 3.94
N ARG A 62 1.84 8.56 2.97
CA ARG A 62 3.25 8.80 2.66
C ARG A 62 3.60 8.32 1.26
N TRP A 63 4.65 8.90 0.69
CA TRP A 63 5.23 8.41 -0.56
C TRP A 63 6.37 7.44 -0.23
N ASP A 64 6.15 6.15 -0.45
CA ASP A 64 7.14 5.11 -0.18
C ASP A 64 7.40 4.22 -1.40
N ALA A 65 8.31 3.26 -1.23
CA ALA A 65 8.78 2.43 -2.33
C ALA A 65 7.70 1.50 -2.89
N LEU A 66 6.64 1.16 -2.14
CA LEU A 66 5.50 0.43 -2.68
C LEU A 66 4.66 1.36 -3.56
N GLN A 67 4.40 2.59 -3.11
CA GLN A 67 3.71 3.61 -3.90
C GLN A 67 4.47 4.00 -5.18
N ALA A 68 5.79 3.92 -5.15
CA ALA A 68 6.62 4.25 -6.30
C ALA A 68 6.58 3.19 -7.41
N VAL A 69 6.13 1.96 -7.13
CA VAL A 69 6.06 0.90 -8.16
C VAL A 69 4.90 1.21 -9.12
N PRO A 70 5.17 1.43 -10.42
CA PRO A 70 4.14 1.66 -11.42
C PRO A 70 3.23 0.44 -11.59
N LEU A 71 1.97 0.68 -11.99
CA LEU A 71 1.04 -0.41 -12.29
C LEU A 71 1.56 -1.34 -13.39
N ASP A 72 2.24 -0.82 -14.40
CA ASP A 72 2.81 -1.64 -15.49
C ASP A 72 3.85 -2.63 -14.99
N ASP A 73 4.75 -2.20 -14.09
CA ASP A 73 5.75 -3.06 -13.46
C ASP A 73 5.10 -4.08 -12.51
N PHE A 74 4.08 -3.66 -11.75
CA PHE A 74 3.30 -4.56 -10.91
C PHE A 74 2.61 -5.65 -11.76
N LEU A 75 2.08 -5.31 -12.93
CA LEU A 75 1.37 -6.26 -13.80
C LEU A 75 2.31 -7.23 -14.53
N GLU A 76 3.59 -6.92 -14.68
CA GLU A 76 4.59 -7.77 -15.34
C GLU A 76 5.13 -8.86 -14.38
N PRO A 77 4.83 -10.16 -14.60
CA PRO A 77 5.28 -11.24 -13.71
C PRO A 77 6.80 -11.29 -13.54
N GLU A 78 7.54 -11.19 -14.65
CA GLU A 78 9.00 -11.25 -14.66
C GLU A 78 9.65 -10.11 -13.85
N TRP A 79 9.00 -8.94 -13.80
CA TRP A 79 9.46 -7.83 -12.98
C TRP A 79 9.25 -8.13 -11.50
N VAL A 80 8.07 -8.63 -11.13
CA VAL A 80 7.77 -9.01 -9.74
C VAL A 80 8.71 -10.11 -9.28
N ASP A 81 8.96 -11.12 -10.10
CA ASP A 81 9.85 -12.21 -9.73
C ASP A 81 11.27 -11.74 -9.47
N ALA A 82 11.71 -10.75 -10.24
CA ALA A 82 13.03 -10.14 -10.11
C ALA A 82 13.18 -9.19 -8.91
N ASN A 83 12.08 -8.65 -8.37
CA ASN A 83 12.13 -7.53 -7.43
C ASN A 83 11.46 -7.79 -6.08
N ALA A 84 10.54 -8.77 -5.97
CA ALA A 84 9.75 -8.96 -4.77
C ALA A 84 10.60 -9.22 -3.50
N HIS A 85 11.71 -9.95 -3.62
CA HIS A 85 12.63 -10.22 -2.51
C HIS A 85 13.28 -8.95 -1.91
N ARG A 86 13.28 -7.83 -2.65
CA ARG A 86 13.75 -6.53 -2.16
C ARG A 86 12.75 -5.89 -1.20
N TYR A 87 11.47 -6.27 -1.30
CA TYR A 87 10.37 -5.78 -0.47
C TYR A 87 9.98 -6.77 0.63
N VAL A 88 9.88 -8.05 0.29
CA VAL A 88 9.53 -9.13 1.22
C VAL A 88 10.75 -9.99 1.47
N ARG A 89 11.26 -9.96 2.70
CA ARG A 89 12.51 -10.65 3.10
C ARG A 89 12.28 -12.09 3.53
N ARG A 90 11.09 -12.38 4.06
CA ARG A 90 10.74 -13.71 4.57
C ARG A 90 9.24 -13.89 4.65
N VAL A 91 8.79 -15.09 4.32
CA VAL A 91 7.41 -15.53 4.49
C VAL A 91 7.41 -16.85 5.26
N ASP A 92 6.73 -16.88 6.40
CA ASP A 92 6.55 -18.10 7.18
C ASP A 92 5.05 -18.44 7.25
N ARG A 93 4.64 -19.59 6.70
CA ARG A 93 3.26 -20.08 6.88
C ARG A 93 3.11 -20.71 8.26
N VAL A 94 2.35 -20.05 9.14
CA VAL A 94 2.27 -20.39 10.57
C VAL A 94 1.05 -21.25 10.92
N ALA A 95 -0.02 -21.19 10.13
CA ALA A 95 -1.21 -22.01 10.34
C ALA A 95 -1.91 -22.33 9.01
N VAL A 96 -2.57 -23.47 8.96
CA VAL A 96 -3.46 -23.88 7.86
C VAL A 96 -4.76 -24.41 8.46
N ARG A 97 -5.89 -24.03 7.88
CA ARG A 97 -7.23 -24.45 8.32
C ARG A 97 -8.05 -24.88 7.11
N ASN A 98 -8.96 -25.82 7.36
CA ASN A 98 -9.89 -26.34 6.36
C ASN A 98 -9.23 -26.94 5.10
N HIS A 99 -7.93 -27.28 5.17
CA HIS A 99 -7.18 -27.91 4.09
C HIS A 99 -6.51 -29.22 4.58
N PRO A 100 -6.71 -30.36 3.89
CA PRO A 100 -7.58 -30.54 2.73
C PRO A 100 -9.06 -30.36 3.11
N VAL A 101 -9.89 -29.98 2.13
CA VAL A 101 -11.34 -29.85 2.32
C VAL A 101 -11.94 -31.24 2.57
N ALA A 102 -12.75 -31.38 3.63
CA ALA A 102 -13.43 -32.63 3.93
C ALA A 102 -14.44 -33.00 2.83
N ASP A 103 -14.55 -34.30 2.51
CA ASP A 103 -15.33 -34.79 1.38
C ASP A 103 -16.82 -34.40 1.42
N ASP A 104 -17.38 -34.29 2.61
CA ASP A 104 -18.77 -33.94 2.92
C ASP A 104 -19.01 -32.42 3.00
N TYR A 105 -17.94 -31.63 3.06
CA TYR A 105 -18.03 -30.18 3.16
C TYR A 105 -18.18 -29.49 1.80
N TRP A 106 -17.78 -30.16 0.71
CA TRP A 106 -17.90 -29.64 -0.66
C TRP A 106 -19.34 -29.27 -1.04
N ASP A 107 -20.34 -30.02 -0.58
CA ASP A 107 -21.76 -29.77 -0.89
C ASP A 107 -22.27 -28.43 -0.32
N GLY A 108 -21.58 -27.86 0.67
CA GLY A 108 -21.90 -26.58 1.29
C GLY A 108 -21.11 -25.38 0.74
N LEU A 109 -20.19 -25.60 -0.19
CA LEU A 109 -19.36 -24.56 -0.79
C LEU A 109 -20.02 -23.94 -2.03
N HIS A 110 -19.62 -22.71 -2.34
CA HIS A 110 -19.97 -22.02 -3.58
C HIS A 110 -18.74 -21.80 -4.44
N ASP A 111 -18.91 -21.74 -5.76
CA ASP A 111 -17.80 -21.48 -6.67
C ASP A 111 -17.13 -20.11 -6.40
N PHE A 112 -17.91 -19.13 -5.94
CA PHE A 112 -17.43 -17.76 -5.69
C PHE A 112 -17.97 -17.20 -4.38
N TYR A 113 -17.08 -16.56 -3.62
CA TYR A 113 -17.39 -15.79 -2.42
C TYR A 113 -17.00 -14.32 -2.65
N TYR A 114 -17.99 -13.43 -2.69
CA TYR A 114 -17.75 -12.01 -2.97
C TYR A 114 -17.59 -11.20 -1.68
N GLU A 115 -16.65 -10.26 -1.70
CA GLU A 115 -16.46 -9.29 -0.64
C GLU A 115 -17.69 -8.38 -0.49
N ARG A 116 -18.09 -8.12 0.75
CA ARG A 116 -19.07 -7.10 1.12
C ARG A 116 -18.60 -6.40 2.39
N ASP A 117 -18.29 -5.10 2.29
CA ASP A 117 -17.86 -4.26 3.40
C ASP A 117 -16.67 -4.86 4.21
N GLY A 118 -15.67 -5.43 3.51
CA GLY A 118 -14.53 -6.10 4.15
C GLY A 118 -14.84 -7.47 4.78
N GLY A 119 -16.01 -8.05 4.46
CA GLY A 119 -16.42 -9.36 4.96
C GLY A 119 -16.82 -10.33 3.86
N TRP A 120 -16.76 -11.61 4.18
CA TRP A 120 -17.23 -12.71 3.33
C TRP A 120 -18.19 -13.59 4.12
N SER A 121 -19.18 -14.13 3.42
CA SER A 121 -20.08 -15.13 4.02
C SER A 121 -19.28 -16.38 4.40
N ASN A 122 -19.39 -16.83 5.66
CA ASN A 122 -18.75 -18.05 6.17
C ASN A 122 -17.21 -18.07 6.00
N GLU A 123 -16.54 -16.92 6.14
CA GLU A 123 -15.07 -16.81 6.00
C GLU A 123 -14.30 -17.86 6.83
N ASP A 124 -14.67 -18.07 8.09
CA ASP A 124 -14.01 -19.05 8.98
C ASP A 124 -14.09 -20.50 8.46
N GLY A 125 -15.09 -20.78 7.62
CA GLY A 125 -15.30 -22.07 6.99
C GLY A 125 -14.55 -22.26 5.67
N LEU A 126 -13.86 -21.24 5.16
CA LEU A 126 -13.12 -21.31 3.89
C LEU A 126 -11.71 -21.90 4.11
N VAL A 127 -11.15 -22.49 3.05
CA VAL A 127 -9.75 -22.92 3.00
C VAL A 127 -8.86 -21.70 3.24
N GLN A 128 -7.99 -21.77 4.24
CA GLN A 128 -7.21 -20.58 4.63
C GLN A 128 -5.91 -20.92 5.33
N ALA A 129 -4.96 -19.99 5.27
CA ALA A 129 -3.70 -20.06 5.99
C ALA A 129 -3.28 -18.70 6.54
N ASP A 130 -2.54 -18.73 7.64
CA ASP A 130 -1.94 -17.55 8.24
C ASP A 130 -0.44 -17.51 7.91
N TYR A 131 0.07 -16.33 7.60
CA TYR A 131 1.43 -16.08 7.15
C TYR A 131 2.05 -14.93 7.92
N ASP A 132 3.23 -15.16 8.50
CA ASP A 132 4.09 -14.09 9.00
C ASP A 132 4.97 -13.60 7.85
N VAL A 133 4.74 -12.37 7.41
CA VAL A 133 5.48 -11.73 6.33
C VAL A 133 6.39 -10.67 6.93
N ARG A 134 7.70 -10.79 6.68
CA ARG A 134 8.69 -9.79 7.08
C ARG A 134 9.07 -8.94 5.89
N VAL A 135 8.93 -7.63 6.03
CA VAL A 135 9.25 -6.66 4.99
C VAL A 135 10.63 -6.04 5.19
N ALA A 136 11.19 -5.49 4.11
CA ALA A 136 12.50 -4.87 4.14
C ALA A 136 12.52 -3.52 4.87
N ASP A 137 11.40 -2.79 4.86
CA ASP A 137 11.22 -1.54 5.61
C ASP A 137 9.92 -1.61 6.44
N ALA A 138 10.08 -1.56 7.76
CA ALA A 138 8.97 -1.59 8.71
C ALA A 138 7.94 -0.49 8.47
N ALA A 139 8.39 0.63 7.89
CA ALA A 139 7.56 1.79 7.71
C ALA A 139 6.45 1.52 6.67
N TRP A 140 6.64 0.58 5.73
CA TRP A 140 5.58 0.16 4.78
C TRP A 140 4.36 -0.47 5.47
N LEU A 141 4.48 -0.85 6.73
CA LEU A 141 3.39 -1.43 7.52
C LEU A 141 2.56 -0.37 8.25
N GLU A 142 2.99 0.90 8.28
CA GLU A 142 2.29 1.98 9.00
C GLU A 142 0.82 2.16 8.58
N PRO A 143 0.43 2.03 7.30
CA PRO A 143 -0.98 2.16 6.89
C PRO A 143 -1.84 0.93 7.24
N LEU A 144 -1.24 -0.15 7.74
CA LEU A 144 -1.91 -1.43 7.96
C LEU A 144 -2.42 -1.54 9.39
N GLU A 145 -3.67 -1.97 9.56
CA GLU A 145 -4.28 -2.20 10.87
C GLU A 145 -4.92 -3.59 10.95
N PRO A 146 -4.87 -4.26 12.12
CA PRO A 146 -5.59 -5.51 12.34
C PRO A 146 -7.09 -5.36 12.02
N GLY A 147 -7.62 -6.33 11.28
CA GLY A 147 -9.00 -6.35 10.81
C GLY A 147 -9.18 -5.88 9.37
N HIS A 148 -8.24 -5.10 8.81
CA HIS A 148 -8.27 -4.72 7.39
C HIS A 148 -8.29 -5.96 6.48
N SER A 149 -9.10 -5.91 5.44
CA SER A 149 -9.22 -6.99 4.45
C SER A 149 -9.70 -6.49 3.10
N TRP A 150 -9.42 -7.26 2.05
CA TRP A 150 -9.85 -7.02 0.67
C TRP A 150 -9.80 -8.33 -0.15
N GLY A 151 -10.58 -8.40 -1.23
CA GLY A 151 -10.50 -9.43 -2.26
C GLY A 151 -9.34 -9.16 -3.21
N THR A 152 -8.68 -10.21 -3.68
CA THR A 152 -7.51 -10.08 -4.57
C THR A 152 -7.52 -11.09 -5.71
N THR A 153 -7.02 -10.64 -6.84
CA THR A 153 -6.82 -11.45 -8.06
C THR A 153 -5.37 -11.92 -8.20
N VAL A 154 -4.54 -11.67 -7.18
CA VAL A 154 -3.13 -12.03 -7.15
C VAL A 154 -2.94 -13.55 -7.27
N TYR A 155 -1.93 -13.92 -8.03
CA TYR A 155 -1.46 -15.29 -8.20
C TYR A 155 0.02 -15.39 -7.78
N VAL A 156 0.45 -16.60 -7.44
CA VAL A 156 1.86 -16.92 -7.10
C VAL A 156 2.72 -16.72 -8.35
N SER A 157 3.85 -16.00 -8.23
CA SER A 157 4.67 -15.65 -9.40
C SER A 157 5.99 -16.42 -9.54
N HIS A 158 6.42 -17.23 -8.56
CA HIS A 158 7.75 -17.88 -8.54
C HIS A 158 8.88 -16.87 -8.41
N ALA A 159 8.69 -15.92 -7.49
CA ALA A 159 9.67 -14.89 -7.22
C ALA A 159 10.98 -15.47 -6.72
N ASP A 160 12.06 -14.73 -6.97
CA ASP A 160 13.36 -15.07 -6.44
C ASP A 160 13.32 -15.12 -4.90
N ASP A 161 14.02 -16.08 -4.33
CA ASP A 161 14.18 -16.27 -2.89
C ASP A 161 15.67 -16.15 -2.57
N VAL A 162 16.16 -14.90 -2.56
CA VAL A 162 17.57 -14.58 -2.31
C VAL A 162 17.72 -14.10 -0.86
N PRO A 163 18.36 -14.89 0.03
CA PRO A 163 18.64 -14.46 1.38
C PRO A 163 19.62 -13.29 1.42
N ASP A 164 19.39 -12.33 2.31
CA ASP A 164 20.24 -11.14 2.48
C ASP A 164 21.75 -11.44 2.62
N PRO A 165 22.19 -12.49 3.36
CA PRO A 165 23.61 -12.80 3.47
C PRO A 165 24.24 -13.31 2.16
N GLU A 166 23.46 -13.96 1.30
CA GLU A 166 23.93 -14.58 0.05
C GLU A 166 23.88 -13.61 -1.13
N ALA A 167 22.99 -12.62 -1.08
CA ALA A 167 22.71 -11.66 -2.15
C ALA A 167 23.93 -10.96 -2.76
N PRO A 168 24.84 -10.33 -1.99
CA PRO A 168 25.98 -9.60 -2.57
C PRO A 168 26.96 -10.50 -3.32
N ALA A 169 26.88 -11.82 -3.15
CA ALA A 169 27.74 -12.79 -3.79
C ALA A 169 27.03 -13.59 -4.90
N LEU A 170 25.71 -13.44 -5.06
CA LEU A 170 24.91 -14.18 -6.03
C LEU A 170 24.93 -13.47 -7.39
N VAL A 171 25.15 -14.23 -8.47
CA VAL A 171 25.10 -13.68 -9.84
C VAL A 171 23.66 -13.33 -10.23
N ASP A 172 23.47 -12.22 -10.93
CA ASP A 172 22.17 -11.86 -11.49
C ASP A 172 21.98 -12.50 -12.88
N LEU A 173 21.09 -13.50 -12.97
CA LEU A 173 20.82 -14.21 -14.22
C LEU A 173 19.95 -13.41 -15.21
N ARG A 174 19.37 -12.27 -14.81
CA ARG A 174 18.51 -11.44 -15.67
C ARG A 174 19.29 -10.41 -16.46
N ALA A 175 20.48 -10.05 -15.99
CA ALA A 175 21.35 -9.07 -16.63
C ALA A 175 22.75 -9.65 -16.86
N ALA A 176 23.01 -10.09 -18.10
CA ALA A 176 24.36 -10.48 -18.48
C ALA A 176 25.31 -9.27 -18.36
N SER A 177 26.36 -9.40 -17.56
CA SER A 177 27.42 -8.40 -17.42
C SER A 177 28.17 -8.20 -18.74
N ARG A 178 28.24 -9.24 -19.56
CA ARG A 178 28.86 -9.24 -20.88
C ARG A 178 28.25 -10.34 -21.74
N VAL A 179 28.12 -10.08 -23.03
CA VAL A 179 27.75 -11.07 -24.05
C VAL A 179 28.94 -11.22 -25.00
N LEU A 180 29.36 -12.47 -25.23
CA LEU A 180 30.39 -12.83 -26.19
C LEU A 180 29.75 -13.57 -27.37
N ASP A 181 30.18 -13.22 -28.57
CA ASP A 181 29.81 -13.91 -29.82
C ASP A 181 31.07 -14.59 -30.39
N PRO A 182 31.45 -15.77 -29.86
CA PRO A 182 32.69 -16.44 -30.26
C PRO A 182 32.67 -16.95 -31.71
N PHE A 183 31.48 -17.27 -32.21
CA PHE A 183 31.28 -17.90 -33.51
C PHE A 183 30.16 -17.17 -34.27
N PRO A 184 30.47 -16.01 -34.88
CA PRO A 184 29.46 -15.17 -35.51
C PRO A 184 28.81 -15.90 -36.70
N GLY A 185 27.49 -15.95 -36.69
CA GLY A 185 26.69 -16.63 -37.71
C GLY A 185 25.37 -17.13 -37.12
N ALA A 186 24.39 -17.45 -37.97
CA ALA A 186 23.11 -17.98 -37.53
C ALA A 186 22.89 -19.39 -38.07
N ASP A 187 22.31 -20.25 -37.24
CA ASP A 187 21.69 -21.52 -37.63
C ASP A 187 22.66 -22.57 -38.24
N THR A 188 23.89 -22.69 -37.71
CA THR A 188 24.88 -23.72 -38.09
C THR A 188 25.62 -24.31 -36.90
N ASP A 189 26.18 -25.52 -37.04
CA ASP A 189 27.04 -26.19 -36.05
C ASP A 189 28.26 -25.33 -35.71
N ALA A 190 28.91 -24.76 -36.74
CA ALA A 190 30.03 -23.81 -36.59
C ALA A 190 29.72 -22.65 -35.64
N ALA A 191 28.49 -22.11 -35.72
CA ALA A 191 28.06 -20.97 -34.91
C ALA A 191 27.55 -21.34 -33.52
N THR A 192 27.56 -22.64 -33.14
CA THR A 192 26.92 -23.11 -31.91
C THR A 192 27.97 -23.42 -30.85
N PRO A 193 28.04 -22.65 -29.73
CA PRO A 193 28.96 -22.96 -28.63
C PRO A 193 28.61 -24.30 -27.96
N SER A 194 29.62 -25.15 -27.79
CA SER A 194 29.50 -26.53 -27.30
C SER A 194 30.02 -26.69 -25.87
N ASP A 195 31.26 -26.29 -25.58
CA ASP A 195 31.88 -26.42 -24.25
C ASP A 195 32.43 -25.08 -23.74
N LEU A 196 32.43 -24.92 -22.42
CA LEU A 196 32.91 -23.72 -21.71
C LEU A 196 33.81 -24.17 -20.56
N VAL A 197 35.10 -23.80 -20.60
CA VAL A 197 36.04 -24.23 -19.56
C VAL A 197 37.00 -23.11 -19.18
N PHE A 198 36.94 -22.69 -17.91
CA PHE A 198 37.91 -21.77 -17.33
C PHE A 198 39.23 -22.47 -17.00
N SER A 199 40.36 -21.78 -17.17
CA SER A 199 41.65 -22.24 -16.65
C SER A 199 41.61 -22.29 -15.11
N ASP A 200 42.40 -23.17 -14.49
CA ASP A 200 42.33 -23.38 -13.02
C ASP A 200 42.71 -22.13 -12.20
N ASP A 201 43.48 -21.20 -12.79
CA ASP A 201 43.86 -19.91 -12.21
C ASP A 201 42.90 -18.77 -12.56
N GLY A 202 41.92 -19.04 -13.44
CA GLY A 202 40.93 -18.09 -13.91
C GLY A 202 41.41 -17.09 -14.95
N THR A 203 42.63 -17.21 -15.48
CA THR A 203 43.19 -16.28 -16.49
C THR A 203 42.47 -16.35 -17.83
N TYR A 204 42.04 -17.56 -18.23
CA TYR A 204 41.45 -17.80 -19.55
C TYR A 204 40.08 -18.48 -19.47
N LEU A 205 39.21 -18.18 -20.44
CA LEU A 205 38.01 -18.96 -20.76
C LEU A 205 38.17 -19.54 -22.16
N ALA A 206 38.16 -20.87 -22.27
CA ALA A 206 38.12 -21.58 -23.54
C ALA A 206 36.67 -21.89 -23.93
N VAL A 207 36.33 -21.63 -25.19
CA VAL A 207 35.01 -21.87 -25.79
C VAL A 207 35.19 -22.65 -27.08
N THR A 208 34.50 -23.78 -27.22
CA THR A 208 34.48 -24.56 -28.47
C THR A 208 33.14 -24.44 -29.19
N SER A 209 33.13 -24.57 -30.52
CA SER A 209 31.90 -24.75 -31.30
C SER A 209 31.55 -26.23 -31.50
N GLN A 210 30.35 -26.52 -32.00
CA GLN A 210 30.00 -27.89 -32.41
C GLN A 210 30.85 -28.39 -33.60
N ASP A 211 31.39 -27.48 -34.42
CA ASP A 211 32.40 -27.81 -35.44
C ASP A 211 33.83 -27.87 -34.88
N CYS A 212 34.00 -27.87 -33.55
CA CYS A 212 35.29 -28.00 -32.86
C CYS A 212 36.28 -26.83 -33.12
N GLU A 213 35.80 -25.67 -33.58
CA GLU A 213 36.60 -24.44 -33.56
C GLU A 213 36.79 -24.00 -32.11
N LEU A 214 38.00 -23.56 -31.75
CA LEU A 214 38.32 -23.08 -30.40
C LEU A 214 38.57 -21.58 -30.41
N VAL A 215 37.97 -20.88 -29.44
CA VAL A 215 38.27 -19.49 -29.09
C VAL A 215 38.65 -19.41 -27.63
N VAL A 216 39.74 -18.71 -27.30
CA VAL A 216 40.20 -18.48 -25.93
C VAL A 216 40.12 -16.99 -25.63
N TYR A 217 39.44 -16.63 -24.55
CA TYR A 217 39.33 -15.26 -24.05
C TYR A 217 40.19 -15.04 -22.80
N ARG A 218 40.76 -13.85 -22.64
CA ARG A 218 41.30 -13.39 -21.35
C ARG A 218 40.15 -12.94 -20.47
N THR A 219 40.06 -13.45 -19.24
CA THR A 219 38.96 -13.09 -18.32
C THR A 219 39.07 -11.67 -17.76
N ALA A 220 40.28 -11.09 -17.78
CA ALA A 220 40.54 -9.75 -17.25
C ALA A 220 39.80 -8.64 -18.03
N ASP A 221 39.63 -8.79 -19.33
CA ASP A 221 39.01 -7.80 -20.22
C ASP A 221 38.08 -8.40 -21.29
N TRP A 222 37.92 -9.72 -21.29
CA TRP A 222 37.14 -10.50 -22.27
C TRP A 222 37.60 -10.30 -23.72
N THR A 223 38.88 -10.00 -23.92
CA THR A 223 39.48 -9.94 -25.27
C THR A 223 39.83 -11.34 -25.77
N GLU A 224 39.61 -11.57 -27.07
CA GLU A 224 40.06 -12.80 -27.74
C GLU A 224 41.60 -12.87 -27.69
N HIS A 225 42.10 -13.95 -27.11
CA HIS A 225 43.52 -14.24 -26.97
C HIS A 225 44.02 -15.13 -28.11
N ALA A 226 43.27 -16.18 -28.43
CA ALA A 226 43.61 -17.14 -29.48
C ALA A 226 42.35 -17.68 -30.15
N ARG A 227 42.45 -18.01 -31.44
CA ARG A 227 41.43 -18.71 -32.23
C ARG A 227 42.09 -19.78 -33.07
N LEU A 228 41.54 -20.98 -33.05
CA LEU A 228 42.09 -22.15 -33.74
C LEU A 228 40.99 -22.84 -34.55
N PRO A 229 41.14 -22.95 -35.88
CA PRO A 229 40.15 -23.56 -36.75
C PRO A 229 40.11 -25.08 -36.57
N HIS A 230 39.00 -25.72 -36.91
CA HIS A 230 38.95 -27.18 -36.98
C HIS A 230 39.64 -27.70 -38.24
N ASP A 231 40.89 -28.15 -38.11
CA ASP A 231 41.70 -28.68 -39.22
C ASP A 231 42.04 -30.18 -39.10
N GLY A 232 41.40 -30.90 -38.17
CA GLY A 232 41.60 -32.33 -37.93
C GLY A 232 42.97 -32.71 -37.38
N HIS A 233 43.89 -31.76 -37.17
CA HIS A 233 45.23 -31.97 -36.63
C HIS A 233 45.37 -31.53 -35.16
N LEU A 234 44.37 -30.84 -34.63
CA LEU A 234 44.30 -30.37 -33.25
C LEU A 234 43.85 -31.48 -32.29
N PRO A 235 44.35 -31.50 -31.05
CA PRO A 235 44.17 -32.60 -30.11
C PRO A 235 42.82 -32.53 -29.36
N TRP A 236 41.75 -31.95 -29.92
CA TRP A 236 40.42 -31.88 -29.28
C TRP A 236 39.25 -32.06 -30.26
N GLY A 237 38.12 -32.53 -29.71
CA GLY A 237 36.80 -32.53 -30.35
C GLY A 237 35.95 -31.36 -29.83
N GLN A 238 34.65 -31.59 -29.65
CA GLN A 238 33.74 -30.58 -29.08
C GLN A 238 34.05 -30.28 -27.60
N ASP A 239 34.59 -31.26 -26.87
CA ASP A 239 34.84 -31.19 -25.43
C ASP A 239 36.32 -31.02 -25.09
N VAL A 240 36.61 -30.02 -24.27
CA VAL A 240 37.97 -29.63 -23.91
C VAL A 240 38.17 -29.63 -22.40
N GLN A 241 39.43 -29.66 -21.99
CA GLN A 241 39.82 -29.48 -20.59
C GLN A 241 41.22 -28.88 -20.52
N TRP A 242 41.48 -28.16 -19.43
CA TRP A 242 42.83 -27.71 -19.08
C TRP A 242 43.59 -28.82 -18.37
N VAL A 243 44.87 -28.99 -18.71
CA VAL A 243 45.79 -29.81 -17.90
C VAL A 243 45.95 -29.12 -16.53
N PRO A 244 45.75 -29.86 -15.41
CA PRO A 244 45.66 -29.26 -14.08
C PRO A 244 46.78 -28.28 -13.74
N GLY A 245 46.42 -27.06 -13.34
CA GLY A 245 47.36 -26.02 -12.90
C GLY A 245 48.24 -25.42 -14.00
N THR A 246 47.87 -25.59 -15.27
CA THR A 246 48.61 -25.07 -16.44
C THR A 246 47.70 -24.39 -17.44
N HIS A 247 48.28 -23.74 -18.45
CA HIS A 247 47.57 -23.17 -19.61
C HIS A 247 47.66 -24.07 -20.85
N LEU A 248 47.73 -25.39 -20.63
CA LEU A 248 47.74 -26.39 -21.69
C LEU A 248 46.32 -26.94 -21.88
N LEU A 249 45.75 -26.75 -23.08
CA LEU A 249 44.40 -27.21 -23.41
C LEU A 249 44.44 -28.53 -24.20
N THR A 250 43.61 -29.50 -23.83
CA THR A 250 43.53 -30.81 -24.49
C THR A 250 42.08 -31.33 -24.56
N MET A 251 41.85 -32.44 -25.25
CA MET A 251 40.53 -33.09 -25.32
C MET A 251 40.07 -33.60 -23.94
N ARG A 252 38.78 -33.46 -23.67
CA ARG A 252 38.12 -34.20 -22.59
C ARG A 252 37.63 -35.54 -23.13
N VAL A 253 38.06 -36.63 -22.50
CA VAL A 253 37.64 -37.99 -22.90
C VAL A 253 36.27 -38.26 -22.31
N ILE A 254 35.24 -38.47 -23.14
CA ILE A 254 33.88 -38.80 -22.68
C ILE A 254 33.61 -40.32 -22.73
N GLU A 255 34.37 -41.08 -23.53
CA GLU A 255 34.20 -42.53 -23.64
C GLU A 255 35.46 -43.25 -23.22
N ARG A 256 35.34 -44.17 -22.25
CA ARG A 256 36.47 -44.96 -21.72
C ARG A 256 37.24 -45.77 -22.78
N SER A 257 36.60 -46.13 -23.90
CA SER A 257 37.27 -46.84 -25.00
C SER A 257 38.26 -45.95 -25.77
N SER A 258 38.21 -44.64 -25.60
CA SER A 258 39.11 -43.69 -26.24
C SER A 258 40.44 -43.64 -25.51
N ALA A 259 41.55 -43.62 -26.25
CA ALA A 259 42.87 -43.42 -25.68
C ALA A 259 42.96 -42.04 -25.01
N PRO A 260 43.58 -41.93 -23.82
CA PRO A 260 43.76 -40.64 -23.17
C PRO A 260 44.65 -39.73 -24.02
N PRO A 261 44.38 -38.41 -24.06
CA PRO A 261 45.18 -37.51 -24.87
C PRO A 261 46.57 -37.33 -24.27
N THR A 262 47.56 -37.29 -25.16
CA THR A 262 48.99 -37.10 -24.83
C THR A 262 49.57 -35.83 -25.46
N ARG A 263 48.72 -34.98 -26.04
CA ARG A 263 49.10 -33.70 -26.65
C ARG A 263 48.17 -32.60 -26.18
N ALA A 264 48.69 -31.39 -26.02
CA ALA A 264 47.92 -30.20 -25.67
C ALA A 264 48.40 -28.98 -26.47
N TYR A 265 47.55 -27.97 -26.56
CA TYR A 265 47.91 -26.65 -27.04
C TYR A 265 48.31 -25.77 -25.87
N ASP A 266 49.54 -25.29 -25.89
CA ASP A 266 50.04 -24.27 -24.98
C ASP A 266 49.49 -22.92 -25.44
N VAL A 267 48.55 -22.39 -24.66
CA VAL A 267 47.84 -21.15 -24.95
C VAL A 267 48.79 -19.95 -24.86
N ASP A 268 49.74 -19.96 -23.92
CA ASP A 268 50.68 -18.85 -23.75
C ASP A 268 51.75 -18.84 -24.84
N ALA A 269 52.25 -20.01 -25.24
CA ALA A 269 53.27 -20.15 -26.27
C ALA A 269 52.71 -20.21 -27.70
N GLY A 270 51.41 -20.49 -27.85
CA GLY A 270 50.74 -20.64 -29.14
C GLY A 270 51.16 -21.89 -29.92
N ALA A 271 51.53 -22.99 -29.24
CA ALA A 271 52.12 -24.18 -29.86
C ALA A 271 51.62 -25.50 -29.27
N LEU A 272 51.68 -26.59 -30.04
CA LEU A 272 51.36 -27.94 -29.55
C LEU A 272 52.55 -28.56 -28.80
N VAL A 273 52.27 -29.16 -27.64
CA VAL A 273 53.23 -29.82 -26.76
C VAL A 273 52.76 -31.22 -26.38
N ASP A 274 53.70 -32.09 -26.01
CA ASP A 274 53.38 -33.42 -25.46
C ASP A 274 53.12 -33.32 -23.95
N ILE A 275 52.11 -34.05 -23.47
CA ILE A 275 51.69 -34.07 -22.07
C ILE A 275 51.51 -35.51 -21.57
N PRO A 276 51.56 -35.75 -20.24
CA PRO A 276 51.14 -37.02 -19.66
C PRO A 276 49.69 -37.33 -19.99
N GLU A 277 49.32 -38.61 -20.01
CA GLU A 277 47.95 -39.08 -20.24
C GLU A 277 46.95 -38.37 -19.31
N GLN A 278 45.86 -37.83 -19.88
CA GLN A 278 44.77 -37.19 -19.14
C GLN A 278 43.46 -38.00 -19.23
N PRO A 279 43.32 -39.12 -18.49
CA PRO A 279 42.06 -39.85 -18.38
C PRO A 279 41.05 -39.12 -17.48
N GLY A 280 39.76 -39.39 -17.69
CA GLY A 280 38.65 -38.84 -16.90
C GLY A 280 37.66 -38.03 -17.73
N GLU A 281 36.36 -38.20 -17.45
CA GLU A 281 35.30 -37.34 -18.01
C GLU A 281 35.10 -36.05 -17.19
N ALA A 282 35.39 -36.08 -15.89
CA ALA A 282 35.42 -34.90 -15.04
C ALA A 282 36.57 -34.99 -14.02
N ARG A 283 37.05 -33.84 -13.54
CA ARG A 283 38.14 -33.75 -12.57
C ARG A 283 37.93 -32.67 -11.53
N SER A 284 38.60 -32.81 -10.39
CA SER A 284 38.77 -31.71 -9.45
C SER A 284 39.80 -30.69 -9.96
N ARG A 285 39.82 -29.51 -9.35
CA ARG A 285 40.70 -28.40 -9.74
C ARG A 285 42.18 -28.78 -9.74
N THR A 286 42.63 -29.57 -8.76
CA THR A 286 44.04 -30.00 -8.70
C THR A 286 44.34 -31.23 -9.56
N GLY A 287 43.32 -31.85 -10.15
CA GLY A 287 43.43 -33.16 -10.80
C GLY A 287 43.42 -34.33 -9.82
N ARG A 288 43.46 -34.06 -8.49
CA ARG A 288 43.48 -35.07 -7.44
C ARG A 288 42.36 -36.07 -7.56
N TYR A 289 41.14 -35.62 -7.87
CA TYR A 289 40.00 -36.52 -8.06
C TYR A 289 39.59 -36.54 -9.52
N ARG A 290 39.28 -37.73 -10.03
CA ARG A 290 38.79 -37.95 -11.39
C ARG A 290 37.54 -38.77 -11.36
N VAL A 291 36.64 -38.52 -12.31
CA VAL A 291 35.36 -39.21 -12.46
C VAL A 291 35.24 -39.78 -13.86
N ASP A 292 34.90 -41.06 -13.92
CA ASP A 292 34.51 -41.78 -15.13
C ASP A 292 33.10 -42.38 -14.94
N TYR A 293 32.29 -42.40 -16.00
CA TYR A 293 30.98 -43.03 -15.95
C TYR A 293 30.99 -44.38 -16.68
N GLU A 294 30.48 -45.43 -16.04
CA GLU A 294 30.41 -46.74 -16.70
C GLU A 294 29.32 -46.78 -17.78
N GLY A 295 29.64 -47.32 -18.96
CA GLY A 295 28.65 -47.63 -20.01
C GLY A 295 27.94 -46.43 -20.63
N GLY A 296 28.59 -45.26 -20.72
CA GLY A 296 27.99 -44.07 -21.32
C GLY A 296 26.92 -43.47 -20.41
N ARG A 297 27.32 -43.17 -19.16
CA ARG A 297 26.47 -42.60 -18.10
C ARG A 297 25.48 -43.58 -17.46
N SER A 298 25.74 -44.89 -17.48
CA SER A 298 24.90 -45.86 -16.76
C SER A 298 25.25 -45.88 -15.26
N GLY A 299 24.25 -45.56 -14.41
CA GLY A 299 24.05 -45.96 -13.00
C GLY A 299 25.17 -45.89 -11.94
N ALA A 300 26.42 -45.59 -12.27
CA ALA A 300 27.53 -45.58 -11.33
C ALA A 300 28.60 -44.56 -11.72
N VAL A 301 29.15 -43.89 -10.72
CA VAL A 301 30.30 -42.99 -10.82
C VAL A 301 31.51 -43.72 -10.28
N ARG A 302 32.54 -43.87 -11.12
CA ARG A 302 33.86 -44.31 -10.69
C ARG A 302 34.68 -43.07 -10.37
N PHE A 303 35.33 -43.05 -9.21
CA PHE A 303 36.29 -42.00 -8.91
C PHE A 303 37.59 -42.54 -8.32
N ALA A 304 38.69 -41.88 -8.67
CA ALA A 304 40.03 -42.18 -8.20
C ALA A 304 40.67 -40.93 -7.61
N ALA A 305 41.38 -41.10 -6.50
CA ALA A 305 42.30 -40.09 -5.99
C ALA A 305 43.69 -40.34 -6.56
N ASP A 306 44.41 -39.30 -6.99
CA ASP A 306 45.79 -39.39 -7.48
C ASP A 306 46.67 -40.20 -6.50
N GLY A 307 47.41 -41.18 -7.03
CA GLY A 307 48.25 -42.12 -6.27
C GLY A 307 47.81 -43.58 -6.41
N ASP A 308 48.30 -44.44 -5.50
CA ASP A 308 47.99 -45.90 -5.44
C ASP A 308 46.63 -46.20 -4.79
N THR A 309 45.75 -45.20 -4.73
CA THR A 309 44.43 -45.29 -4.12
C THR A 309 43.50 -46.10 -5.04
N PRO A 310 42.88 -47.19 -4.57
CA PRO A 310 42.03 -48.01 -5.42
C PRO A 310 40.83 -47.19 -5.93
N GLU A 311 40.54 -47.34 -7.22
CA GLU A 311 39.32 -46.80 -7.84
C GLU A 311 38.09 -47.22 -7.04
N ARG A 312 37.18 -46.28 -6.79
CA ARG A 312 35.94 -46.53 -6.07
C ARG A 312 34.77 -46.44 -7.03
N LEU A 313 33.89 -47.44 -6.97
CA LEU A 313 32.66 -47.46 -7.75
C LEU A 313 31.49 -47.13 -6.82
N MET A 314 30.75 -46.07 -7.14
CA MET A 314 29.58 -45.63 -6.40
C MET A 314 28.33 -45.74 -7.26
N PRO A 315 27.28 -46.49 -6.83
CA PRO A 315 26.02 -46.51 -7.54
C PRO A 315 25.31 -45.16 -7.39
N VAL A 316 24.89 -44.58 -8.51
CA VAL A 316 24.02 -43.41 -8.59
C VAL A 316 22.57 -43.91 -8.70
N PRO A 317 21.66 -43.57 -7.77
CA PRO A 317 20.27 -43.96 -7.86
C PRO A 317 19.64 -43.40 -9.16
N GLY A 318 19.10 -44.30 -9.99
CA GLY A 318 18.44 -43.91 -11.24
C GLY A 318 19.01 -44.62 -12.49
N ARG A 319 18.58 -44.17 -13.67
CA ARG A 319 18.98 -44.77 -14.95
C ARG A 319 20.26 -44.18 -15.53
N SER A 320 20.63 -42.95 -15.15
CA SER A 320 21.82 -42.29 -15.72
C SER A 320 22.39 -41.15 -14.87
N ALA A 321 23.72 -40.97 -14.90
CA ALA A 321 24.44 -39.85 -14.29
C ALA A 321 24.74 -38.75 -15.33
N GLY A 322 24.33 -37.52 -15.07
CA GLY A 322 24.39 -36.38 -16.00
C GLY A 322 25.70 -35.59 -15.99
N GLY A 323 26.57 -35.79 -15.00
CA GLY A 323 27.81 -35.03 -14.82
C GLY A 323 28.27 -34.99 -13.36
N ALA A 324 29.45 -34.42 -13.12
CA ALA A 324 30.01 -34.25 -11.78
C ALA A 324 30.74 -32.90 -11.69
N SER A 325 30.60 -32.23 -10.56
CA SER A 325 31.21 -30.93 -10.27
C SER A 325 31.80 -30.93 -8.86
N PHE A 326 32.87 -30.16 -8.63
CA PHE A 326 33.63 -30.16 -7.38
C PHE A 326 33.70 -28.76 -6.77
N THR A 327 33.72 -28.72 -5.44
CA THR A 327 34.13 -27.54 -4.67
C THR A 327 35.64 -27.31 -4.80
N ALA A 328 36.09 -26.05 -4.69
CA ALA A 328 37.50 -25.68 -4.86
C ALA A 328 38.42 -26.22 -3.74
N ASP A 329 37.86 -26.46 -2.55
CA ASP A 329 38.54 -27.13 -1.44
C ASP A 329 38.55 -28.67 -1.59
N GLU A 330 37.87 -29.19 -2.62
CA GLU A 330 37.74 -30.60 -2.95
C GLU A 330 37.15 -31.45 -1.81
N THR A 331 36.33 -30.85 -0.95
CA THR A 331 35.66 -31.54 0.16
C THR A 331 34.29 -32.10 -0.22
N ARG A 332 33.69 -31.56 -1.28
CA ARG A 332 32.38 -31.98 -1.80
C ARG A 332 32.41 -32.16 -3.31
N MET A 333 31.83 -33.27 -3.76
CA MET A 333 31.56 -33.62 -5.14
C MET A 333 30.04 -33.74 -5.35
N PHE A 334 29.54 -33.08 -6.38
CA PHE A 334 28.13 -33.04 -6.75
C PHE A 334 27.94 -33.89 -8.00
N VAL A 335 27.15 -34.96 -7.89
CA VAL A 335 26.88 -35.91 -8.99
C VAL A 335 25.41 -35.81 -9.39
N TYR A 336 25.16 -35.40 -10.63
CA TYR A 336 23.81 -35.26 -11.17
C TYR A 336 23.27 -36.63 -11.59
N GLY A 337 22.07 -37.00 -11.14
CA GLY A 337 21.40 -38.23 -11.52
C GLY A 337 19.92 -38.00 -11.84
N SER A 338 19.28 -38.97 -12.51
CA SER A 338 17.86 -38.88 -12.87
C SER A 338 16.90 -38.86 -11.67
N ALA A 339 17.37 -39.24 -10.47
CA ALA A 339 16.58 -39.25 -9.24
C ALA A 339 16.90 -38.05 -8.30
N GLY A 340 17.81 -37.16 -8.70
CA GLY A 340 18.27 -36.02 -7.89
C GLY A 340 19.79 -35.83 -7.95
N LEU A 341 20.28 -34.81 -7.26
CA LEU A 341 21.68 -34.45 -7.15
C LEU A 341 22.28 -35.03 -5.87
N LEU A 342 23.29 -35.89 -6.00
CA LEU A 342 24.00 -36.47 -4.86
C LEU A 342 25.17 -35.58 -4.47
N VAL A 343 25.30 -35.30 -3.17
CA VAL A 343 26.46 -34.63 -2.59
C VAL A 343 27.30 -35.67 -1.87
N LEU A 344 28.56 -35.81 -2.28
CA LEU A 344 29.48 -36.84 -1.82
C LEU A 344 30.78 -36.22 -1.29
N ASP A 345 31.40 -36.87 -0.32
CA ASP A 345 32.80 -36.60 0.06
C ASP A 345 33.71 -37.36 -0.92
N PRO A 346 34.52 -36.68 -1.76
CA PRO A 346 35.33 -37.35 -2.78
C PRO A 346 36.52 -38.12 -2.18
N SER A 347 36.89 -37.88 -0.91
CA SER A 347 38.01 -38.57 -0.27
C SER A 347 37.67 -40.01 0.12
N ASP A 348 36.43 -40.23 0.56
CA ASP A 348 35.96 -41.52 1.05
C ASP A 348 34.72 -42.08 0.32
N GLY A 349 34.06 -41.30 -0.54
CA GLY A 349 32.85 -41.66 -1.26
C GLY A 349 31.58 -41.60 -0.41
N ARG A 350 31.66 -41.06 0.81
CA ARG A 350 30.53 -41.00 1.73
C ARG A 350 29.44 -40.08 1.18
N HIS A 351 28.20 -40.55 1.27
CA HIS A 351 27.02 -39.76 0.95
C HIS A 351 26.77 -38.70 2.03
N LEU A 352 26.74 -37.43 1.62
CA LEU A 352 26.53 -36.28 2.49
C LEU A 352 25.07 -35.82 2.46
N ALA A 353 24.48 -35.71 1.27
CA ALA A 353 23.09 -35.27 1.07
C ALA A 353 22.55 -35.68 -0.31
N THR A 354 21.23 -35.68 -0.47
CA THR A 354 20.55 -35.78 -1.77
C THR A 354 19.64 -34.57 -1.94
N LEU A 355 19.89 -33.75 -2.95
CA LEU A 355 19.07 -32.59 -3.29
C LEU A 355 18.10 -32.99 -4.41
N THR A 356 16.82 -32.67 -4.23
CA THR A 356 15.74 -32.96 -5.20
C THR A 356 15.24 -31.68 -5.85
N GLY A 357 14.81 -31.74 -7.11
CA GLY A 357 14.28 -30.55 -7.82
C GLY A 357 15.35 -29.60 -8.36
N VAL A 358 16.63 -29.99 -8.29
CA VAL A 358 17.76 -29.29 -8.91
C VAL A 358 18.07 -29.96 -10.26
N GLY A 359 18.18 -29.16 -11.32
CA GLY A 359 18.54 -29.64 -12.65
C GLY A 359 20.03 -30.02 -12.79
N ALA A 360 20.41 -30.59 -13.94
CA ALA A 360 21.82 -30.80 -14.27
C ALA A 360 22.57 -29.45 -14.30
N GLY A 361 23.79 -29.38 -13.78
CA GLY A 361 24.47 -28.10 -13.57
C GLY A 361 25.92 -28.15 -13.12
N VAL A 362 26.39 -27.05 -12.54
CA VAL A 362 27.74 -26.85 -11.98
C VAL A 362 27.65 -26.22 -10.59
N VAL A 363 28.52 -26.63 -9.68
CA VAL A 363 28.61 -26.02 -8.35
C VAL A 363 29.54 -24.80 -8.37
N ARG A 364 29.18 -23.77 -7.61
CA ARG A 364 30.08 -22.65 -7.37
C ARG A 364 31.30 -23.13 -6.58
N PRO A 365 32.52 -22.64 -6.84
CA PRO A 365 33.74 -23.10 -6.17
C PRO A 365 33.71 -23.11 -4.64
N ASP A 366 33.01 -22.17 -4.01
CA ASP A 366 32.84 -22.08 -2.56
C ASP A 366 31.82 -23.08 -1.97
N GLY A 367 31.07 -23.77 -2.84
CA GLY A 367 30.01 -24.69 -2.46
C GLY A 367 28.76 -24.01 -1.89
N SER A 368 28.55 -22.71 -2.14
CA SER A 368 27.37 -21.98 -1.65
C SER A 368 26.13 -22.21 -2.51
N CYS A 369 26.30 -22.24 -3.84
CA CYS A 369 25.19 -22.37 -4.78
C CYS A 369 25.49 -23.29 -5.96
N LEU A 370 24.42 -23.76 -6.58
CA LEU A 370 24.40 -24.60 -7.76
C LEU A 370 23.76 -23.80 -8.90
N ALA A 371 24.38 -23.77 -10.07
CA ALA A 371 23.80 -23.22 -11.29
C ALA A 371 23.45 -24.38 -12.22
N GLY A 372 22.29 -24.34 -12.85
CA GLY A 372 21.80 -25.47 -13.63
C GLY A 372 20.60 -25.14 -14.47
N MET A 373 20.20 -26.10 -15.29
CA MET A 373 19.10 -25.93 -16.25
C MET A 373 17.83 -26.60 -15.73
N THR A 374 16.70 -25.91 -15.83
CA THR A 374 15.37 -26.48 -15.55
C THR A 374 14.40 -26.31 -16.71
N GLY A 375 13.51 -27.29 -16.89
CA GLY A 375 12.58 -27.33 -18.02
C GLY A 375 13.20 -28.02 -19.24
N GLY A 376 12.37 -28.72 -20.03
CA GLY A 376 12.78 -29.38 -21.27
C GLY A 376 12.37 -30.86 -21.42
N ALA A 377 11.94 -31.54 -20.36
CA ALA A 377 11.49 -32.94 -20.46
C ALA A 377 10.15 -33.10 -21.21
N ASP A 378 9.27 -32.09 -21.12
CA ASP A 378 7.91 -32.10 -21.68
C ASP A 378 7.73 -31.12 -22.86
N GLY A 379 8.82 -30.61 -23.45
CA GLY A 379 8.79 -29.64 -24.56
C GLY A 379 8.57 -28.17 -24.17
N GLY A 380 8.60 -27.85 -22.87
CA GLY A 380 8.58 -26.47 -22.36
C GLY A 380 9.93 -25.74 -22.50
N PRO A 381 9.94 -24.39 -22.41
CA PRO A 381 11.17 -23.58 -22.50
C PRO A 381 12.16 -23.91 -21.37
N GLN A 382 13.46 -23.83 -21.67
CA GLN A 382 14.53 -24.03 -20.70
C GLN A 382 14.80 -22.73 -19.91
N HIS A 383 15.06 -22.87 -18.62
CA HIS A 383 15.42 -21.81 -17.69
C HIS A 383 16.80 -22.08 -17.10
N ILE A 384 17.57 -21.03 -16.83
CA ILE A 384 18.73 -21.11 -15.94
C ILE A 384 18.23 -20.85 -14.52
N GLY A 385 18.58 -21.72 -13.59
CA GLY A 385 18.28 -21.54 -12.18
C GLY A 385 19.54 -21.54 -11.32
N LEU A 386 19.41 -20.89 -10.17
CA LEU A 386 20.33 -21.00 -9.05
C LEU A 386 19.61 -21.67 -7.89
N TRP A 387 20.30 -22.59 -7.22
CA TRP A 387 19.83 -23.26 -6.01
C TRP A 387 20.87 -23.15 -4.91
N SER A 388 20.41 -23.14 -3.67
CA SER A 388 21.28 -23.35 -2.51
C SER A 388 21.92 -24.75 -2.60
N ALA A 389 23.22 -24.81 -2.39
CA ALA A 389 23.94 -26.08 -2.35
C ALA A 389 23.75 -26.84 -1.02
N GLU A 390 23.18 -26.19 0.00
CA GLU A 390 22.94 -26.77 1.32
C GLU A 390 21.66 -27.62 1.37
N ASP A 391 20.56 -27.06 0.89
CA ASP A 391 19.20 -27.61 1.02
C ASP A 391 18.48 -27.78 -0.32
N GLY A 392 19.05 -27.28 -1.42
CA GLY A 392 18.44 -27.36 -2.75
C GLY A 392 17.29 -26.40 -2.98
N ARG A 393 17.07 -25.40 -2.10
CA ARG A 393 16.02 -24.38 -2.31
C ARG A 393 16.32 -23.55 -3.58
N PRO A 394 15.32 -23.24 -4.42
CA PRO A 394 15.52 -22.37 -5.57
C PRO A 394 15.75 -20.93 -5.12
N LEU A 395 16.86 -20.31 -5.54
CA LEU A 395 17.20 -18.93 -5.22
C LEU A 395 16.75 -17.96 -6.32
N MET A 396 16.98 -18.35 -7.57
CA MET A 396 16.66 -17.53 -8.74
C MET A 396 16.33 -18.42 -9.92
N ARG A 397 15.34 -18.04 -10.73
CA ARG A 397 15.07 -18.68 -12.03
C ARG A 397 14.86 -17.62 -13.08
N CYS A 398 15.66 -17.67 -14.13
CA CYS A 398 15.57 -16.73 -15.23
C CYS A 398 15.44 -17.47 -16.55
N ARG A 399 14.58 -16.92 -17.41
CA ARG A 399 14.54 -17.28 -18.82
C ARG A 399 15.35 -16.25 -19.62
N PRO A 400 16.46 -16.64 -20.27
CA PRO A 400 17.16 -15.73 -21.16
C PRO A 400 16.27 -15.30 -22.32
N LYS A 401 15.97 -14.00 -22.43
CA LYS A 401 15.12 -13.46 -23.51
C LYS A 401 15.79 -13.72 -24.87
N GLY A 402 14.99 -14.11 -25.87
CA GLY A 402 15.48 -14.33 -27.25
C GLY A 402 16.22 -15.64 -27.50
N HIS A 403 16.36 -16.52 -26.51
CA HIS A 403 17.08 -17.78 -26.63
C HIS A 403 16.15 -19.00 -26.45
N HIS A 404 16.54 -20.13 -27.04
CA HIS A 404 15.75 -21.35 -27.10
C HIS A 404 16.32 -22.52 -26.28
N GLY A 405 17.56 -22.40 -25.82
CA GLY A 405 18.15 -23.38 -24.91
C GLY A 405 19.48 -22.92 -24.34
N VAL A 406 20.02 -23.73 -23.43
CA VAL A 406 21.35 -23.58 -22.85
C VAL A 406 22.12 -24.85 -23.19
N SER A 407 23.32 -24.74 -23.76
CA SER A 407 24.12 -25.92 -24.10
C SER A 407 25.03 -26.35 -22.94
N THR A 408 25.66 -25.39 -22.26
CA THR A 408 26.58 -25.67 -21.15
C THR A 408 26.72 -24.46 -20.21
N LEU A 409 27.20 -24.73 -18.99
CA LEU A 409 27.42 -23.76 -17.91
C LEU A 409 28.81 -23.96 -17.29
N ALA A 410 29.49 -22.89 -16.90
CA ALA A 410 30.77 -22.95 -16.21
C ALA A 410 30.95 -21.81 -15.21
N TRP A 411 31.42 -22.11 -14.00
CA TRP A 411 31.85 -21.11 -13.03
C TRP A 411 33.32 -20.77 -13.19
N SER A 412 33.68 -19.50 -13.04
CA SER A 412 35.06 -19.08 -12.85
C SER A 412 35.61 -19.66 -11.54
N PRO A 413 36.93 -19.96 -11.43
CA PRO A 413 37.50 -20.58 -10.24
C PRO A 413 37.38 -19.75 -8.95
N ASP A 414 37.24 -18.43 -9.08
CA ASP A 414 36.98 -17.51 -7.97
C ASP A 414 35.50 -17.39 -7.60
N GLY A 415 34.61 -18.05 -8.35
CA GLY A 415 33.17 -18.05 -8.15
C GLY A 415 32.48 -16.72 -8.43
N ARG A 416 33.14 -15.78 -9.13
CA ARG A 416 32.59 -14.46 -9.43
C ARG A 416 31.87 -14.37 -10.77
N VAL A 417 32.10 -15.31 -11.69
CA VAL A 417 31.48 -15.27 -13.01
C VAL A 417 30.87 -16.63 -13.32
N LEU A 418 29.61 -16.63 -13.72
CA LEU A 418 28.95 -17.77 -14.34
C LEU A 418 28.86 -17.51 -15.84
N ALA A 419 29.51 -18.35 -16.65
CA ALA A 419 29.38 -18.34 -18.09
C ALA A 419 28.31 -19.34 -18.52
N ALA A 420 27.41 -18.91 -19.41
CA ALA A 420 26.37 -19.75 -20.00
C ALA A 420 26.40 -19.65 -21.52
N ALA A 421 26.47 -20.80 -22.18
CA ALA A 421 26.34 -20.87 -23.63
C ALA A 421 24.85 -21.00 -23.99
N LEU A 422 24.31 -20.00 -24.68
CA LEU A 422 22.90 -19.90 -25.02
C LEU A 422 22.68 -20.12 -26.51
N VAL A 423 21.68 -20.93 -26.84
CA VAL A 423 21.31 -21.25 -28.22
C VAL A 423 20.23 -20.29 -28.71
N GLN A 424 20.45 -19.64 -29.85
CA GLN A 424 19.57 -18.62 -30.43
C GLN A 424 18.48 -19.18 -31.34
N SER A 425 18.70 -20.29 -32.04
CA SER A 425 17.72 -20.88 -32.96
C SER A 425 16.83 -21.94 -32.29
N ARG A 426 15.57 -22.03 -32.73
CA ARG A 426 14.65 -23.13 -32.34
C ARG A 426 15.13 -24.49 -32.84
N HIS A 427 15.98 -24.51 -33.87
CA HIS A 427 16.54 -25.74 -34.42
C HIS A 427 17.74 -26.25 -33.63
N GLY A 428 18.19 -25.54 -32.59
CA GLY A 428 19.30 -25.95 -31.75
C GLY A 428 20.67 -25.41 -32.17
N TYR A 429 20.72 -24.46 -33.10
CA TYR A 429 21.96 -23.94 -33.69
C TYR A 429 22.16 -22.43 -33.50
N GLY A 430 23.41 -21.97 -33.61
CA GLY A 430 23.81 -20.59 -33.37
C GLY A 430 23.70 -20.22 -31.89
N GLY A 431 24.65 -19.46 -31.36
CA GLY A 431 24.58 -19.08 -29.95
C GLY A 431 25.59 -18.05 -29.49
N GLU A 432 25.29 -17.49 -28.33
CA GLU A 432 26.13 -16.53 -27.63
C GLU A 432 26.60 -17.12 -26.30
N VAL A 433 27.68 -16.55 -25.74
CA VAL A 433 28.09 -16.85 -24.37
C VAL A 433 27.77 -15.65 -23.49
N HIS A 434 26.85 -15.83 -22.56
CA HIS A 434 26.44 -14.81 -21.61
C HIS A 434 27.24 -14.99 -20.31
N LEU A 435 27.81 -13.89 -19.82
CA LEU A 435 28.61 -13.86 -18.61
C LEU A 435 27.83 -13.13 -17.52
N PHE A 436 27.52 -13.83 -16.44
CA PHE A 436 26.81 -13.30 -15.29
C PHE A 436 27.80 -13.05 -14.15
N ALA A 437 27.72 -11.87 -13.54
CA ALA A 437 28.53 -11.49 -12.38
C ALA A 437 27.59 -11.13 -11.22
N PRO A 438 28.09 -11.07 -9.97
CA PRO A 438 27.33 -10.53 -8.85
C PRO A 438 26.73 -9.18 -9.20
N GLY A 439 25.44 -9.05 -8.93
CA GLY A 439 24.76 -7.76 -9.02
C GLY A 439 25.17 -6.84 -7.88
N ASP A 440 24.56 -5.66 -7.83
CA ASP A 440 24.66 -4.81 -6.66
C ASP A 440 24.07 -5.53 -5.42
N PRO A 441 24.61 -5.27 -4.20
CA PRO A 441 24.02 -5.77 -2.97
C PRO A 441 22.53 -5.45 -2.90
N LEU A 442 21.74 -6.32 -2.26
CA LEU A 442 20.33 -6.01 -2.01
C LEU A 442 20.19 -4.76 -1.15
N THR A 443 19.81 -3.65 -1.78
CA THR A 443 19.38 -2.45 -1.09
C THR A 443 17.88 -2.51 -0.84
N VAL A 444 17.45 -1.90 0.26
CA VAL A 444 16.02 -1.62 0.45
C VAL A 444 15.62 -0.65 -0.67
N PRO A 445 14.55 -0.94 -1.44
CA PRO A 445 14.03 -0.02 -2.44
C PRO A 445 13.69 1.33 -1.80
N GLU A 446 14.19 2.41 -2.38
CA GLU A 446 13.78 3.76 -2.03
C GLU A 446 12.77 4.26 -3.07
N ALA A 447 11.77 5.02 -2.62
CA ALA A 447 10.69 5.51 -3.47
C ALA A 447 11.17 6.49 -4.56
N GLY A 448 12.34 7.12 -4.34
CA GLY A 448 12.73 8.34 -5.04
C GLY A 448 11.73 9.48 -4.81
N GLU A 449 12.04 10.66 -5.34
CA GLU A 449 11.03 11.71 -5.46
C GLU A 449 10.12 11.41 -6.66
N PRO A 450 8.79 11.40 -6.50
CA PRO A 450 7.89 11.15 -7.63
C PRO A 450 8.02 12.24 -8.68
N SER A 451 7.87 11.88 -9.95
CA SER A 451 7.77 12.89 -11.00
C SER A 451 6.46 13.66 -10.86
N GLU A 452 6.45 14.91 -11.33
CA GLU A 452 5.24 15.74 -11.34
C GLU A 452 4.12 15.12 -12.17
N ASP A 453 4.46 14.44 -13.27
CA ASP A 453 3.50 13.76 -14.13
C ASP A 453 2.81 12.59 -13.41
N VAL A 454 3.56 11.79 -12.64
CA VAL A 454 3.00 10.70 -11.83
C VAL A 454 2.05 11.23 -10.76
N LEU A 455 2.44 12.32 -10.07
CA LEU A 455 1.59 12.92 -9.05
C LEU A 455 0.30 13.48 -9.64
N ARG A 456 0.35 14.10 -10.82
CA ARG A 456 -0.84 14.60 -11.52
C ARG A 456 -1.76 13.47 -11.95
N GLU A 457 -1.21 12.42 -12.57
CA GLU A 457 -1.99 11.25 -12.98
C GLU A 457 -2.70 10.61 -11.78
N ARG A 458 -2.00 10.44 -10.66
CA ARG A 458 -2.61 9.91 -9.42
C ARG A 458 -3.65 10.86 -8.85
N LEU A 459 -3.37 12.15 -8.79
CA LEU A 459 -4.30 13.14 -8.29
C LEU A 459 -5.58 13.20 -9.13
N ASP A 460 -5.49 13.04 -10.45
CA ASP A 460 -6.64 13.02 -11.36
C ASP A 460 -7.54 11.80 -11.10
N ARG A 461 -6.95 10.64 -10.77
CA ARG A 461 -7.67 9.41 -10.42
C ARG A 461 -8.13 9.36 -8.95
N ALA A 462 -7.59 10.20 -8.08
CA ALA A 462 -7.90 10.18 -6.66
C ALA A 462 -9.37 10.54 -6.37
N HIS A 463 -10.05 9.65 -5.65
CA HIS A 463 -11.43 9.83 -5.19
C HIS A 463 -11.52 10.05 -3.68
N VAL A 464 -10.55 9.54 -2.92
CA VAL A 464 -10.47 9.71 -1.46
C VAL A 464 -10.01 11.14 -1.14
N PRO A 465 -10.71 11.91 -0.29
CA PRO A 465 -10.31 13.28 0.06
C PRO A 465 -8.89 13.40 0.63
N GLU A 466 -8.47 12.42 1.43
CA GLU A 466 -7.16 12.35 2.07
C GLU A 466 -6.04 12.25 1.02
N ASP A 467 -6.20 11.39 0.01
CA ASP A 467 -5.24 11.25 -1.11
C ASP A 467 -5.11 12.55 -1.88
N ILE A 468 -6.24 13.22 -2.12
CA ILE A 468 -6.26 14.50 -2.83
C ILE A 468 -5.44 15.53 -2.05
N ILE A 469 -5.62 15.63 -0.74
CA ILE A 469 -4.86 16.55 0.11
C ILE A 469 -3.37 16.18 0.09
N PHE A 470 -3.04 14.90 0.27
CA PHE A 470 -1.66 14.43 0.30
C PHE A 470 -0.92 14.70 -1.02
N LEU A 471 -1.49 14.28 -2.15
CA LEU A 471 -0.90 14.45 -3.48
C LEU A 471 -0.81 15.93 -3.88
N THR A 472 -1.81 16.74 -3.53
CA THR A 472 -1.73 18.20 -3.70
C THR A 472 -0.58 18.79 -2.90
N GLY A 473 -0.33 18.34 -1.66
CA GLY A 473 0.79 18.80 -0.86
C GLY A 473 2.13 18.56 -1.54
N LEU A 474 2.35 17.34 -2.03
CA LEU A 474 3.56 17.01 -2.80
C LEU A 474 3.71 17.89 -4.05
N LEU A 475 2.63 18.16 -4.78
CA LEU A 475 2.67 19.05 -5.95
C LEU A 475 2.94 20.51 -5.56
N ALA A 476 2.34 21.00 -4.48
CA ALA A 476 2.50 22.36 -4.00
C ALA A 476 3.94 22.61 -3.52
N ASP A 477 4.57 21.66 -2.83
CA ASP A 477 5.93 21.78 -2.32
C ASP A 477 6.98 21.95 -3.43
N ARG A 478 6.67 21.50 -4.66
CA ARG A 478 7.52 21.67 -5.85
C ARG A 478 7.48 23.09 -6.43
N ALA A 479 6.50 23.90 -6.07
CA ALA A 479 6.42 25.27 -6.57
C ALA A 479 7.31 26.20 -5.72
N ASP A 480 8.20 26.95 -6.36
CA ASP A 480 9.06 27.93 -5.64
C ASP A 480 8.28 29.16 -5.16
N ASP A 481 7.22 29.54 -5.86
CA ASP A 481 6.39 30.72 -5.57
C ASP A 481 5.29 30.40 -4.54
N PRO A 482 5.27 31.05 -3.35
CA PRO A 482 4.21 30.86 -2.36
C PRO A 482 2.80 31.11 -2.92
N GLU A 483 2.62 32.07 -3.82
CA GLU A 483 1.30 32.34 -4.38
C GLU A 483 0.88 31.25 -5.37
N HIS A 484 1.83 30.58 -6.04
CA HIS A 484 1.53 29.37 -6.81
C HIS A 484 1.04 28.25 -5.91
N ARG A 485 1.70 28.01 -4.76
CA ARG A 485 1.24 27.02 -3.77
C ARG A 485 -0.18 27.32 -3.31
N ALA A 486 -0.46 28.57 -2.96
CA ALA A 486 -1.79 29.00 -2.53
C ALA A 486 -2.85 28.77 -3.62
N ARG A 487 -2.55 29.07 -4.90
CA ARG A 487 -3.46 28.78 -6.02
C ARG A 487 -3.72 27.29 -6.18
N THR A 488 -2.71 26.43 -6.03
CA THR A 488 -2.87 24.97 -6.10
C THR A 488 -3.83 24.48 -5.02
N TRP A 489 -3.64 24.91 -3.76
CA TRP A 489 -4.51 24.55 -2.64
C TRP A 489 -5.95 25.07 -2.81
N ARG A 490 -6.14 26.29 -3.35
CA ARG A 490 -7.48 26.82 -3.67
C ARG A 490 -8.17 26.03 -4.78
N ALA A 491 -7.43 25.59 -5.80
CA ALA A 491 -7.97 24.72 -6.84
C ALA A 491 -8.43 23.38 -6.26
N THR A 492 -7.67 22.83 -5.30
CA THR A 492 -8.06 21.63 -4.55
C THR A 492 -9.29 21.85 -3.69
N ALA A 493 -9.37 22.96 -2.94
CA ALA A 493 -10.56 23.31 -2.16
C ALA A 493 -11.80 23.39 -3.06
N LYS A 494 -11.68 24.04 -4.22
CA LYS A 494 -12.77 24.09 -5.21
C LYS A 494 -13.18 22.70 -5.70
N ARG A 495 -12.23 21.85 -6.07
CA ARG A 495 -12.50 20.45 -6.50
C ARG A 495 -13.24 19.65 -5.43
N LEU A 496 -12.88 19.82 -4.16
CA LEU A 496 -13.55 19.14 -3.05
C LEU A 496 -14.96 19.70 -2.79
N ALA A 497 -15.15 21.01 -2.99
CA ALA A 497 -16.44 21.68 -2.80
C ALA A 497 -17.47 21.31 -3.87
N ASP A 498 -17.03 20.98 -5.09
CA ASP A 498 -17.90 20.59 -6.21
C ASP A 498 -18.48 19.16 -6.07
N ARG A 499 -18.15 18.43 -5.00
CA ARG A 499 -18.70 17.09 -4.71
C ARG A 499 -20.14 17.18 -4.21
N ALA A 500 -20.92 16.11 -4.42
CA ALA A 500 -22.30 16.03 -3.92
C ALA A 500 -22.37 16.16 -2.39
N GLU A 501 -21.41 15.56 -1.70
CA GLU A 501 -21.20 15.68 -0.26
C GLU A 501 -19.78 16.18 -0.02
N PRO A 502 -19.60 17.49 0.18
CA PRO A 502 -18.27 18.08 0.36
C PRO A 502 -17.64 17.65 1.70
N PRO A 503 -16.41 17.10 1.70
CA PRO A 503 -15.74 16.66 2.92
C PRO A 503 -15.20 17.87 3.70
N ALA A 504 -15.93 18.28 4.75
CA ALA A 504 -15.63 19.50 5.51
C ALA A 504 -14.19 19.55 6.06
N ALA A 505 -13.67 18.42 6.57
CA ALA A 505 -12.31 18.35 7.12
C ALA A 505 -11.22 18.58 6.04
N ALA A 506 -11.33 17.92 4.88
CA ALA A 506 -10.40 18.08 3.78
C ALA A 506 -10.50 19.49 3.16
N LEU A 507 -11.71 20.06 3.07
CA LEU A 507 -11.90 21.45 2.65
C LEU A 507 -11.23 22.44 3.60
N ALA A 508 -11.37 22.23 4.91
CA ALA A 508 -10.74 23.07 5.91
C ALA A 508 -9.22 22.99 5.80
N GLU A 509 -8.66 21.80 5.60
CA GLU A 509 -7.22 21.62 5.39
C GLU A 509 -6.74 22.33 4.11
N ALA A 510 -7.46 22.20 2.99
CA ALA A 510 -7.10 22.89 1.75
C ALA A 510 -7.09 24.43 1.90
N HIS A 511 -8.09 25.01 2.57
CA HIS A 511 -8.11 26.46 2.84
C HIS A 511 -7.02 26.88 3.84
N ARG A 512 -6.74 26.06 4.86
CA ARG A 512 -5.64 26.31 5.81
C ARG A 512 -4.29 26.37 5.09
N ARG A 513 -3.99 25.40 4.22
CA ARG A 513 -2.76 25.39 3.41
C ARG A 513 -2.70 26.53 2.40
N ALA A 514 -3.83 26.94 1.83
CA ALA A 514 -3.88 28.13 0.98
C ALA A 514 -3.52 29.41 1.75
N LEU A 515 -3.96 29.55 3.01
CA LEU A 515 -3.67 30.69 3.88
C LEU A 515 -2.21 30.79 4.33
N GLU A 516 -1.54 29.63 4.51
CA GLU A 516 -0.13 29.56 4.90
C GLU A 516 0.80 30.18 3.86
N HIS A 517 0.42 30.13 2.58
CA HIS A 517 1.27 30.58 1.47
C HIS A 517 0.75 31.82 0.73
N GLY A 518 -0.56 32.09 0.81
CA GLY A 518 -1.24 33.08 -0.01
C GLY A 518 -1.52 34.41 0.69
N GLY A 519 -1.60 35.47 -0.11
CA GLY A 519 -1.93 36.82 0.34
C GLY A 519 -3.19 37.41 -0.30
N GLY A 520 -3.40 38.71 -0.05
CA GLY A 520 -4.41 39.52 -0.72
C GLY A 520 -5.87 39.14 -0.43
N PRO A 521 -6.82 39.59 -1.28
CA PRO A 521 -8.24 39.34 -1.08
C PRO A 521 -8.61 37.85 -1.09
N ALA A 522 -7.86 37.01 -1.81
CA ALA A 522 -8.09 35.58 -1.84
C ALA A 522 -7.83 34.93 -0.46
N ALA A 523 -6.78 35.36 0.26
CA ALA A 523 -6.52 34.88 1.61
C ALA A 523 -7.64 35.31 2.59
N VAL A 524 -8.24 36.50 2.44
CA VAL A 524 -9.41 36.88 3.25
C VAL A 524 -10.58 35.92 3.00
N ALA A 525 -10.84 35.56 1.74
CA ALA A 525 -11.89 34.60 1.39
C ALA A 525 -11.60 33.19 1.96
N ASP A 526 -10.35 32.73 1.89
CA ASP A 526 -9.95 31.45 2.49
C ASP A 526 -10.17 31.43 4.00
N GLY A 527 -9.84 32.51 4.72
CA GLY A 527 -10.05 32.61 6.16
C GLY A 527 -11.53 32.62 6.55
N VAL A 528 -12.37 33.29 5.75
CA VAL A 528 -13.83 33.24 5.90
C VAL A 528 -14.35 31.81 5.72
N SER A 529 -13.95 31.12 4.64
CA SER A 529 -14.37 29.74 4.38
C SER A 529 -13.89 28.78 5.46
N LEU A 530 -12.63 28.91 5.89
CA LEU A 530 -12.06 28.10 6.96
C LEU A 530 -12.81 28.28 8.28
N SER A 531 -13.14 29.52 8.65
CA SER A 531 -13.90 29.79 9.88
C SER A 531 -15.26 29.09 9.91
N TYR A 532 -15.95 29.08 8.76
CA TYR A 532 -17.24 28.42 8.62
C TYR A 532 -17.12 26.90 8.74
N LEU A 533 -16.14 26.31 8.05
CA LEU A 533 -15.92 24.86 8.06
C LEU A 533 -15.51 24.34 9.44
N LEU A 534 -14.70 25.10 10.18
CA LEU A 534 -14.31 24.76 11.56
C LEU A 534 -15.49 24.87 12.52
N TYR A 535 -16.35 25.86 12.34
CA TYR A 535 -17.59 26.00 13.10
C TYR A 535 -18.52 24.79 12.88
N GLU A 536 -18.72 24.36 11.63
CA GLU A 536 -19.54 23.18 11.31
C GLU A 536 -18.97 21.88 11.91
N GLN A 537 -17.65 21.79 12.06
CA GLN A 537 -16.97 20.66 12.72
C GLN A 537 -17.02 20.73 14.25
N GLY A 538 -17.55 21.81 14.82
CA GLY A 538 -17.60 22.02 16.27
C GLY A 538 -16.30 22.56 16.89
N ASP A 539 -15.29 22.89 16.08
CA ASP A 539 -14.07 23.57 16.55
C ASP A 539 -14.29 25.09 16.64
N MET A 540 -14.98 25.49 17.72
CA MET A 540 -15.26 26.90 18.00
C MET A 540 -14.00 27.75 18.19
N HIS A 541 -12.91 27.16 18.70
CA HIS A 541 -11.67 27.91 18.92
C HIS A 541 -11.00 28.21 17.58
N GLY A 542 -10.78 27.19 16.75
CA GLY A 542 -10.21 27.36 15.41
C GLY A 542 -11.06 28.25 14.52
N ALA A 543 -12.39 28.17 14.61
CA ALA A 543 -13.30 29.04 13.88
C ALA A 543 -13.11 30.52 14.22
N VAL A 544 -12.99 30.87 15.51
CA VAL A 544 -12.74 32.24 15.96
C VAL A 544 -11.37 32.72 15.48
N GLU A 545 -10.32 31.92 15.60
CA GLU A 545 -8.98 32.32 15.17
C GLU A 545 -8.92 32.56 13.65
N ALA A 546 -9.55 31.69 12.84
CA ALA A 546 -9.63 31.86 11.40
C ALA A 546 -10.43 33.11 11.00
N ALA A 547 -11.56 33.37 11.66
CA ALA A 547 -12.36 34.58 11.41
C ALA A 547 -11.61 35.86 11.81
N ARG A 548 -10.86 35.81 12.93
CA ARG A 548 -10.04 36.93 13.39
C ARG A 548 -8.90 37.23 12.43
N ASP A 549 -8.21 36.22 11.92
CA ASP A 549 -7.18 36.38 10.89
C ASP A 549 -7.76 36.99 9.61
N ALA A 550 -8.90 36.48 9.14
CA ALA A 550 -9.58 37.02 7.96
C ALA A 550 -9.97 38.50 8.13
N HIS A 551 -10.57 38.86 9.26
CA HIS A 551 -10.97 40.24 9.54
C HIS A 551 -9.75 41.18 9.63
N ARG A 552 -8.67 40.75 10.32
CA ARG A 552 -7.41 41.52 10.39
C ARG A 552 -6.82 41.75 9.00
N ARG A 553 -6.69 40.71 8.17
CA ARG A 553 -6.18 40.84 6.79
C ARG A 553 -7.05 41.77 5.94
N ALA A 554 -8.37 41.68 6.09
CA ALA A 554 -9.31 42.57 5.40
C ALA A 554 -9.10 44.04 5.79
N ALA A 555 -8.84 44.32 7.07
CA ALA A 555 -8.54 45.65 7.57
C ALA A 555 -7.18 46.17 7.08
N GLU A 556 -6.14 45.32 7.08
CA GLU A 556 -4.80 45.66 6.59
C GLU A 556 -4.79 46.02 5.10
N LEU A 557 -5.57 45.29 4.28
CA LEU A 557 -5.67 45.53 2.84
C LEU A 557 -6.62 46.68 2.48
N GLY A 558 -7.51 47.08 3.38
CA GLY A 558 -8.41 48.21 3.14
C GLY A 558 -9.22 48.05 1.86
N ASP A 559 -9.23 49.08 1.01
CA ASP A 559 -10.05 49.15 -0.22
C ASP A 559 -9.62 48.20 -1.34
N ASP A 560 -8.48 47.53 -1.19
CA ASP A 560 -8.05 46.48 -2.12
C ASP A 560 -8.92 45.20 -1.99
N VAL A 561 -9.67 45.07 -0.88
CA VAL A 561 -10.63 43.99 -0.66
C VAL A 561 -12.05 44.51 -0.94
N PRO A 562 -12.86 43.79 -1.75
CA PRO A 562 -14.25 44.17 -2.00
C PRO A 562 -15.03 44.36 -0.70
N GLU A 563 -15.83 45.43 -0.63
CA GLU A 563 -16.62 45.79 0.56
C GLU A 563 -17.42 44.60 1.12
N GLY A 564 -18.08 43.82 0.25
CA GLY A 564 -18.85 42.65 0.65
C GLY A 564 -18.02 41.57 1.35
N LEU A 565 -16.75 41.38 0.95
CA LEU A 565 -15.86 40.43 1.59
C LEU A 565 -15.34 40.95 2.94
N ARG A 566 -15.02 42.25 3.04
CA ARG A 566 -14.70 42.90 4.33
C ARG A 566 -15.84 42.77 5.33
N TYR A 567 -17.05 43.05 4.87
CA TYR A 567 -18.27 42.87 5.66
C TYR A 567 -18.43 41.41 6.11
N THR A 568 -18.26 40.45 5.20
CA THR A 568 -18.39 39.02 5.54
C THR A 568 -17.36 38.60 6.58
N ALA A 569 -16.10 39.03 6.46
CA ALA A 569 -15.06 38.72 7.44
C ALA A 569 -15.38 39.31 8.83
N ALA A 570 -15.86 40.57 8.87
CA ALA A 570 -16.25 41.23 10.11
C ALA A 570 -17.47 40.55 10.77
N VAL A 571 -18.52 40.23 10.00
CA VAL A 571 -19.70 39.52 10.52
C VAL A 571 -19.33 38.14 11.06
N ARG A 572 -18.46 37.40 10.35
CA ARG A 572 -18.01 36.07 10.82
C ARG A 572 -17.29 36.15 12.15
N LEU A 573 -16.36 37.10 12.31
CA LEU A 573 -15.69 37.30 13.60
C LEU A 573 -16.71 37.65 14.70
N ALA A 574 -17.63 38.55 14.41
CA ALA A 574 -18.65 38.99 15.36
C ALA A 574 -19.58 37.86 15.80
N ASP A 575 -20.10 37.07 14.86
CA ASP A 575 -20.99 35.95 15.14
C ASP A 575 -20.28 34.85 15.95
N MET A 576 -19.02 34.52 15.61
CA MET A 576 -18.26 33.45 16.28
C MET A 576 -17.89 33.83 17.71
N THR A 577 -17.39 35.05 17.94
CA THR A 577 -17.02 35.54 19.27
C THR A 577 -18.24 35.72 20.16
N ARG A 578 -19.35 36.29 19.62
CA ARG A 578 -20.64 36.34 20.33
C ARG A 578 -21.13 34.95 20.75
N THR A 579 -21.00 33.96 19.86
CA THR A 579 -21.47 32.59 20.14
C THR A 579 -20.58 31.87 21.18
N ARG A 580 -19.27 32.12 21.20
CA ARG A 580 -18.35 31.57 22.22
C ARG A 580 -18.61 32.17 23.60
N GLY A 581 -18.92 33.46 23.66
CA GLY A 581 -19.52 34.11 24.84
C GLY A 581 -18.64 34.19 26.09
N ALA A 582 -17.32 34.02 26.00
CA ALA A 582 -16.42 34.20 27.14
C ALA A 582 -16.21 35.70 27.46
N ASP A 583 -15.78 35.99 28.68
CA ASP A 583 -15.40 37.36 29.08
C ASP A 583 -14.28 37.89 28.15
N GLY A 584 -14.52 39.01 27.48
CA GLY A 584 -13.65 39.60 26.44
C GLY A 584 -14.07 39.30 24.99
N ASP A 585 -14.80 38.20 24.74
CA ASP A 585 -15.31 37.87 23.40
C ASP A 585 -16.46 38.80 22.99
N LEU A 586 -17.28 39.23 23.95
CA LEU A 586 -18.37 40.16 23.69
C LEU A 586 -17.84 41.55 23.28
N ASP A 587 -16.70 41.98 23.81
CA ASP A 587 -16.03 43.22 23.41
C ASP A 587 -15.52 43.14 21.97
N GLU A 588 -14.94 42.00 21.60
CA GLU A 588 -14.50 41.73 20.23
C GLU A 588 -15.70 41.66 19.26
N ALA A 589 -16.79 41.00 19.67
CA ALA A 589 -18.02 40.92 18.90
C ALA A 589 -18.62 42.29 18.63
N GLU A 590 -18.70 43.14 19.65
CA GLU A 590 -19.20 44.51 19.53
C GLU A 590 -18.35 45.35 18.58
N ALA A 591 -17.01 45.27 18.70
CA ALA A 591 -16.10 45.98 17.81
C ALA A 591 -16.27 45.53 16.35
N ALA A 592 -16.38 44.22 16.12
CA ALA A 592 -16.58 43.65 14.79
C ALA A 592 -17.94 44.02 14.19
N TYR A 593 -19.04 43.98 14.96
CA TYR A 593 -20.34 44.46 14.47
C TYR A 593 -20.36 45.98 14.21
N ARG A 594 -19.65 46.79 14.99
CA ARG A 594 -19.49 48.23 14.68
C ARG A 594 -18.78 48.44 13.34
N ALA A 595 -17.72 47.68 13.07
CA ALA A 595 -17.05 47.71 11.77
C ALA A 595 -18.00 47.31 10.62
N CYS A 596 -18.93 46.38 10.85
CA CYS A 596 -19.98 46.05 9.90
C CYS A 596 -20.93 47.24 9.65
N LEU A 597 -21.33 47.98 10.69
CA LEU A 597 -22.18 49.18 10.53
C LEU A 597 -21.46 50.33 9.81
N ASP A 598 -20.14 50.46 9.99
CA ASP A 598 -19.37 51.46 9.24
C ASP A 598 -19.40 51.18 7.72
N LEU A 599 -19.49 49.90 7.33
CA LEU A 599 -19.68 49.50 5.94
C LEU A 599 -21.15 49.59 5.51
N ARG A 600 -22.08 49.17 6.37
CA ARG A 600 -23.52 49.09 6.10
C ARG A 600 -24.34 49.63 7.29
N PRO A 601 -24.61 50.95 7.34
CA PRO A 601 -25.16 51.61 8.53
C PRO A 601 -26.52 51.11 9.03
N ASP A 602 -27.33 50.53 8.15
CA ASP A 602 -28.70 50.08 8.43
C ASP A 602 -28.88 48.57 8.19
N ASP A 603 -27.80 47.79 8.23
CA ASP A 603 -27.88 46.32 8.09
C ASP A 603 -28.63 45.69 9.29
N PRO A 604 -29.79 45.03 9.09
CA PRO A 604 -30.62 44.53 10.19
C PRO A 604 -29.94 43.42 11.01
N TRP A 605 -29.12 42.59 10.37
CA TRP A 605 -28.40 41.49 11.04
C TRP A 605 -27.35 42.03 12.01
N THR A 606 -26.61 43.05 11.58
CA THR A 606 -25.59 43.71 12.40
C THR A 606 -26.21 44.49 13.56
N LEU A 607 -27.34 45.17 13.33
CA LEU A 607 -28.09 45.85 14.38
C LEU A 607 -28.62 44.86 15.43
N LEU A 608 -29.17 43.73 14.99
CA LEU A 608 -29.57 42.63 15.88
C LEU A 608 -28.36 42.08 16.65
N GLY A 609 -27.22 41.88 15.99
CA GLY A 609 -25.97 41.42 16.60
C GLY A 609 -25.49 42.29 17.76
N LEU A 610 -25.45 43.62 17.57
CA LEU A 610 -25.13 44.56 18.66
C LEU A 610 -26.15 44.51 19.79
N GLY A 611 -27.44 44.39 19.45
CA GLY A 611 -28.49 44.21 20.44
C GLY A 611 -28.31 42.94 21.27
N TRP A 612 -27.95 41.82 20.64
CA TRP A 612 -27.63 40.56 21.33
C TRP A 612 -26.41 40.69 22.25
N VAL A 613 -25.34 41.33 21.78
CA VAL A 613 -24.12 41.51 22.57
C VAL A 613 -24.41 42.37 23.81
N ALA A 614 -25.12 43.48 23.66
CA ALA A 614 -25.51 44.35 24.77
C ALA A 614 -26.45 43.63 25.77
N ALA A 615 -27.48 42.93 25.27
CA ALA A 615 -28.39 42.14 26.10
C ALA A 615 -27.66 41.00 26.83
N GLY A 616 -26.68 40.35 26.20
CA GLY A 616 -25.85 39.32 26.81
C GLY A 616 -24.99 39.83 27.97
N ARG A 617 -24.65 41.12 27.98
CA ARG A 617 -24.01 41.81 29.12
C ARG A 617 -24.99 42.31 30.18
N GLY A 618 -26.30 42.20 29.92
CA GLY A 618 -27.35 42.78 30.75
C GLY A 618 -27.48 44.31 30.62
N ASP A 619 -26.97 44.90 29.54
CA ASP A 619 -27.10 46.34 29.25
C ASP A 619 -28.26 46.58 28.28
N ASP A 620 -29.48 46.48 28.80
CA ASP A 620 -30.71 46.64 28.03
C ASP A 620 -30.88 48.05 27.45
N ASP A 621 -30.34 49.07 28.15
CA ASP A 621 -30.35 50.45 27.70
C ASP A 621 -29.49 50.64 26.44
N ALA A 622 -28.32 50.00 26.39
CA ALA A 622 -27.49 49.96 25.20
C ALA A 622 -28.10 49.09 24.08
N ALA A 623 -28.77 47.99 24.41
CA ALA A 623 -29.39 47.09 23.43
C ALA A 623 -30.57 47.74 22.70
N ARG A 624 -31.45 48.44 23.44
CA ARG A 624 -32.73 48.96 22.95
C ARG A 624 -32.66 49.78 21.64
N PRO A 625 -31.78 50.78 21.47
CA PRO A 625 -31.76 51.57 20.23
C PRO A 625 -31.38 50.74 19.00
N HIS A 626 -30.50 49.75 19.14
CA HIS A 626 -30.11 48.87 18.04
C HIS A 626 -31.24 47.90 17.66
N LEU A 627 -31.89 47.31 18.67
CA LEU A 627 -33.00 46.38 18.46
C LEU A 627 -34.23 47.06 17.84
N LEU A 628 -34.55 48.30 18.24
CA LEU A 628 -35.64 49.07 17.63
C LEU A 628 -35.39 49.29 16.14
N ARG A 629 -34.16 49.70 15.77
CA ARG A 629 -33.79 49.87 14.36
C ARG A 629 -33.84 48.56 13.58
N ALA A 630 -33.45 47.43 14.19
CA ALA A 630 -33.55 46.11 13.57
C ALA A 630 -35.00 45.68 13.32
N VAL A 631 -35.92 45.98 14.25
CA VAL A 631 -37.37 45.75 14.06
C VAL A 631 -37.95 46.69 13.00
N ASP A 632 -37.58 47.97 13.02
CA ASP A 632 -38.09 48.96 12.07
C ASP A 632 -37.62 48.72 10.63
N ALA A 633 -36.48 48.05 10.46
CA ALA A 633 -36.00 47.62 9.15
C ALA A 633 -36.90 46.54 8.51
N GLY A 634 -37.68 45.81 9.31
CA GLY A 634 -38.71 44.88 8.84
C GLY A 634 -38.19 43.68 8.06
N ASP A 635 -36.93 43.28 8.24
CA ASP A 635 -36.41 42.02 7.69
C ASP A 635 -36.99 40.85 8.52
N PRO A 636 -37.79 39.96 7.91
CA PRO A 636 -38.42 38.85 8.63
C PRO A 636 -37.41 37.97 9.37
N LYS A 637 -36.16 37.85 8.88
CA LYS A 637 -35.13 37.00 9.49
C LYS A 637 -34.60 37.55 10.82
N THR A 638 -34.70 38.85 11.04
CA THR A 638 -34.12 39.52 12.23
C THR A 638 -35.19 40.13 13.13
N GLU A 639 -36.32 40.54 12.56
CA GLU A 639 -37.39 41.23 13.29
C GLU A 639 -37.90 40.40 14.47
N GLY A 640 -38.14 39.10 14.26
CA GLY A 640 -38.62 38.19 15.30
C GLY A 640 -37.66 38.12 16.50
N TYR A 641 -36.38 37.86 16.25
CA TYR A 641 -35.35 37.86 17.28
C TYR A 641 -35.20 39.21 17.98
N ALA A 642 -35.19 40.30 17.22
CA ALA A 642 -35.04 41.65 17.79
C ALA A 642 -36.21 42.00 18.72
N ALA A 643 -37.43 41.67 18.31
CA ALA A 643 -38.63 41.85 19.13
C ALA A 643 -38.61 40.96 20.39
N MET A 644 -38.15 39.70 20.30
CA MET A 644 -37.99 38.84 21.47
C MET A 644 -36.99 39.40 22.49
N LEU A 645 -35.87 39.98 22.03
CA LEU A 645 -34.89 40.62 22.92
C LEU A 645 -35.44 41.89 23.57
N LEU A 646 -36.22 42.70 22.84
CA LEU A 646 -36.91 43.86 23.41
C LEU A 646 -37.96 43.47 24.47
N ALA A 647 -38.56 42.28 24.33
CA ALA A 647 -39.52 41.75 25.29
C ALA A 647 -38.85 41.26 26.59
N ALA A 648 -37.59 40.85 26.55
CA ALA A 648 -36.92 40.19 27.67
C ALA A 648 -36.86 41.04 28.97
N PRO A 649 -36.52 42.35 28.94
CA PRO A 649 -36.50 43.18 30.13
C PRO A 649 -37.90 43.35 30.73
N ALA A 650 -38.92 43.53 29.89
CA ALA A 650 -40.32 43.62 30.31
C ALA A 650 -40.81 42.31 30.94
N LYS A 651 -40.43 41.15 30.36
CA LYS A 651 -40.72 39.83 30.93
C LYS A 651 -40.06 39.63 32.29
N GLN A 652 -38.81 40.06 32.48
CA GLN A 652 -38.13 40.02 33.78
C GLN A 652 -38.81 40.91 34.82
N ALA A 653 -39.24 42.12 34.42
CA ALA A 653 -40.00 43.03 35.27
C ALA A 653 -41.47 42.58 35.51
N ARG A 654 -41.92 41.52 34.82
CA ARG A 654 -43.32 41.06 34.76
C ARG A 654 -44.28 42.13 34.27
N ASP A 655 -43.82 43.05 33.43
CA ASP A 655 -44.66 44.00 32.71
C ASP A 655 -45.32 43.29 31.54
N VAL A 656 -46.53 42.78 31.80
CA VAL A 656 -47.32 42.05 30.80
C VAL A 656 -47.60 42.92 29.58
N THR A 657 -47.89 44.22 29.75
CA THR A 657 -48.31 45.08 28.63
C THR A 657 -47.17 45.31 27.65
N GLU A 658 -45.99 45.70 28.13
CA GLU A 658 -44.85 45.95 27.24
C GLU A 658 -44.28 44.64 26.66
N ALA A 659 -44.20 43.56 27.46
CA ALA A 659 -43.74 42.27 26.96
C ALA A 659 -44.69 41.71 25.87
N HIS A 660 -46.00 41.84 26.09
CA HIS A 660 -47.01 41.39 25.14
C HIS A 660 -46.89 42.09 23.79
N ARG A 661 -46.72 43.43 23.80
CA ARG A 661 -46.51 44.21 22.58
C ARG A 661 -45.35 43.66 21.73
N TRP A 662 -44.24 43.32 22.36
CA TRP A 662 -43.05 42.85 21.66
C TRP A 662 -43.15 41.38 21.24
N TYR A 663 -43.72 40.50 22.08
CA TYR A 663 -43.96 39.12 21.67
C TYR A 663 -44.99 39.01 20.55
N GLU A 664 -46.08 39.80 20.57
CA GLU A 664 -47.01 39.89 19.44
C GLU A 664 -46.30 40.31 18.16
N ARG A 665 -45.34 41.25 18.26
CA ARG A 665 -44.53 41.65 17.12
C ARG A 665 -43.66 40.48 16.61
N ALA A 666 -43.03 39.72 17.51
CA ALA A 666 -42.23 38.54 17.14
C ALA A 666 -43.09 37.45 16.49
N LEU A 667 -44.30 37.21 17.00
CA LEU A 667 -45.30 36.32 16.43
C LEU A 667 -45.72 36.72 15.01
N ALA A 668 -45.83 38.02 14.75
CA ALA A 668 -46.26 38.55 13.45
C ALA A 668 -45.13 38.62 12.42
N ALA A 669 -43.86 38.49 12.84
CA ALA A 669 -42.70 38.60 11.97
C ALA A 669 -42.53 37.39 11.06
N ASP A 670 -42.56 36.18 11.63
CA ASP A 670 -42.52 34.91 10.89
C ASP A 670 -43.04 33.71 11.72
N ASP A 671 -43.23 32.57 11.04
CA ASP A 671 -43.65 31.32 11.68
C ASP A 671 -42.54 30.67 12.53
N ARG A 672 -41.28 31.07 12.35
CA ARG A 672 -40.11 30.49 13.05
C ARG A 672 -40.09 30.89 14.52
N HIS A 673 -40.45 32.14 14.82
CA HIS A 673 -40.39 32.68 16.19
C HIS A 673 -41.72 32.53 16.93
N ALA A 674 -42.83 32.31 16.22
CA ALA A 674 -44.15 32.19 16.80
C ALA A 674 -44.27 31.16 17.95
N PRO A 675 -43.66 29.95 17.87
CA PRO A 675 -43.65 29.00 18.99
C PRO A 675 -43.00 29.52 20.27
N LEU A 676 -41.84 30.17 20.15
CA LEU A 676 -41.11 30.69 21.31
C LEU A 676 -41.81 31.91 21.90
N ALA A 677 -42.34 32.78 21.06
CA ALA A 677 -43.06 33.96 21.50
C ALA A 677 -44.37 33.61 22.22
N THR A 678 -45.14 32.63 21.72
CA THR A 678 -46.34 32.11 22.41
C THR A 678 -46.01 31.44 23.75
N GLY A 679 -44.93 30.67 23.81
CA GLY A 679 -44.45 30.07 25.07
C GLY A 679 -44.07 31.13 26.11
N HIS A 680 -43.32 32.16 25.73
CA HIS A 680 -42.97 33.24 26.64
C HIS A 680 -44.18 34.05 27.14
N LEU A 681 -45.21 34.23 26.30
CA LEU A 681 -46.48 34.83 26.71
C LEU A 681 -47.21 33.93 27.71
N GLY A 682 -47.34 32.64 27.43
CA GLY A 682 -47.96 31.66 28.33
C GLY A 682 -47.29 31.65 29.71
N GLU A 683 -45.96 31.60 29.73
CA GLU A 683 -45.16 31.62 30.95
C GLU A 683 -45.33 32.93 31.74
N LEU A 684 -45.32 34.07 31.04
CA LEU A 684 -45.50 35.38 31.68
C LEU A 684 -46.87 35.51 32.34
N HIS A 685 -47.95 35.16 31.63
CA HIS A 685 -49.30 35.15 32.17
C HIS A 685 -49.42 34.17 33.35
N TYR A 686 -48.77 33.01 33.26
CA TYR A 686 -48.70 32.04 34.36
C TYR A 686 -48.04 32.63 35.62
N TRP A 687 -46.92 33.36 35.47
CA TRP A 687 -46.19 33.94 36.61
C TRP A 687 -46.91 35.09 37.32
N VAL A 688 -47.73 35.85 36.61
CA VAL A 688 -48.54 36.93 37.20
C VAL A 688 -49.88 36.42 37.74
N GLY A 689 -50.18 35.12 37.57
CA GLY A 689 -51.41 34.49 38.04
C GLY A 689 -52.61 34.72 37.13
N ASP A 690 -52.42 35.24 35.92
CA ASP A 690 -53.47 35.35 34.91
C ASP A 690 -53.67 33.98 34.23
N ARG A 691 -54.49 33.16 34.88
CA ARG A 691 -54.78 31.79 34.46
C ARG A 691 -55.42 31.71 33.07
N ASP A 692 -56.34 32.62 32.76
CA ASP A 692 -57.05 32.61 31.47
C ASP A 692 -56.10 33.00 30.33
N GLY A 693 -55.25 34.01 30.56
CA GLY A 693 -54.18 34.36 29.61
C GLY A 693 -53.16 33.25 29.43
N ALA A 694 -52.73 32.59 30.51
CA ALA A 694 -51.79 31.47 30.45
C ALA A 694 -52.36 30.31 29.64
N ARG A 695 -53.63 29.94 29.88
CA ARG A 695 -54.33 28.91 29.11
C ARG A 695 -54.39 29.26 27.63
N HIS A 696 -54.83 30.47 27.30
CA HIS A 696 -54.95 30.92 25.91
C HIS A 696 -53.63 30.79 25.14
N TRP A 697 -52.53 31.27 25.73
CA TRP A 697 -51.23 31.26 25.05
C TRP A 697 -50.57 29.88 24.98
N TYR A 698 -50.74 29.03 26.01
CA TYR A 698 -50.26 27.65 25.92
C TYR A 698 -51.07 26.81 24.93
N GLU A 699 -52.38 27.03 24.81
CA GLU A 699 -53.20 26.41 23.75
C GLU A 699 -52.72 26.88 22.38
N ARG A 700 -52.50 28.19 22.21
CA ARG A 700 -51.98 28.77 20.96
C ARG A 700 -50.59 28.23 20.60
N MET A 701 -49.72 28.02 21.58
CA MET A 701 -48.40 27.41 21.40
C MET A 701 -48.52 26.01 20.81
N LEU A 702 -49.44 25.18 21.30
CA LEU A 702 -49.70 23.83 20.78
C LEU A 702 -50.33 23.81 19.38
N GLU A 703 -50.92 24.92 18.93
CA GLU A 703 -51.43 25.06 17.56
C GLU A 703 -50.33 25.38 16.54
N VAL A 704 -49.21 25.96 16.99
CA VAL A 704 -48.14 26.47 16.11
C VAL A 704 -46.84 25.67 16.21
N THR A 705 -46.77 24.64 17.06
CA THR A 705 -45.54 23.86 17.22
C THR A 705 -45.78 22.40 17.60
N ASP A 706 -44.86 21.55 17.12
CA ASP A 706 -44.68 20.16 17.53
C ASP A 706 -43.31 19.93 18.20
N LEU A 707 -42.57 20.99 18.55
CA LEU A 707 -41.27 20.87 19.20
C LEU A 707 -41.42 20.21 20.58
N PRO A 708 -40.73 19.08 20.87
CA PRO A 708 -40.97 18.29 22.07
C PRO A 708 -40.90 19.07 23.39
N ASP A 709 -39.88 19.91 23.58
CA ASP A 709 -39.66 20.66 24.82
C ASP A 709 -40.78 21.69 25.06
N LEU A 710 -41.18 22.39 23.98
CA LEU A 710 -42.27 23.37 23.99
C LEU A 710 -43.63 22.70 24.24
N VAL A 711 -43.88 21.57 23.58
CA VAL A 711 -45.09 20.76 23.81
C VAL A 711 -45.14 20.24 25.24
N ALA A 712 -44.00 19.83 25.80
CA ALA A 712 -43.90 19.34 27.17
C ALA A 712 -44.29 20.42 28.19
N GLU A 713 -43.75 21.63 28.04
CA GLU A 713 -44.11 22.77 28.89
C GLU A 713 -45.60 23.07 28.81
N ALA A 714 -46.11 23.33 27.60
CA ALA A 714 -47.50 23.76 27.41
C ALA A 714 -48.49 22.71 27.92
N CYS A 715 -48.28 21.43 27.60
CA CYS A 715 -49.13 20.35 28.06
C CYS A 715 -49.03 20.16 29.59
N CYS A 716 -47.83 20.27 30.19
CA CYS A 716 -47.70 20.17 31.64
C CYS A 716 -48.48 21.28 32.36
N ARG A 717 -48.41 22.52 31.86
CA ARG A 717 -49.10 23.69 32.44
C ARG A 717 -50.61 23.62 32.26
N LEU A 718 -51.08 23.24 31.07
CA LEU A 718 -52.51 23.04 30.81
C LEU A 718 -53.09 21.89 31.65
N GLY A 719 -52.33 20.80 31.80
CA GLY A 719 -52.69 19.67 32.65
C GLY A 719 -52.78 20.02 34.14
N GLU A 720 -51.82 20.79 34.65
CA GLU A 720 -51.82 21.36 36.01
C GLU A 720 -53.08 22.21 36.25
N MET A 721 -53.39 23.13 35.33
CA MET A 721 -54.60 23.95 35.41
C MET A 721 -55.89 23.11 35.33
N ALA A 722 -55.95 22.11 34.45
CA ALA A 722 -57.12 21.23 34.33
C ALA A 722 -57.34 20.36 35.59
N ALA A 723 -56.26 19.93 36.26
CA ALA A 723 -56.33 19.15 37.50
C ALA A 723 -56.94 19.99 38.64
N GLU A 724 -56.50 21.24 38.79
CA GLU A 724 -57.03 22.19 39.76
C GLU A 724 -58.49 22.57 39.50
N ASP A 725 -58.91 22.61 38.23
CA ASP A 725 -60.30 22.84 37.82
C ASP A 725 -61.21 21.61 38.06
N GLY A 726 -60.65 20.47 38.52
CA GLY A 726 -61.37 19.21 38.72
C GLY A 726 -61.69 18.46 37.42
N ALA A 727 -61.12 18.88 36.28
CA ALA A 727 -61.32 18.26 34.97
C ALA A 727 -60.34 17.09 34.75
N ALA A 728 -60.45 16.04 35.57
CA ALA A 728 -59.48 14.95 35.65
C ALA A 728 -59.15 14.28 34.29
N ALA A 729 -60.14 14.12 33.40
CA ALA A 729 -59.91 13.52 32.08
C ALA A 729 -59.04 14.40 31.16
N ARG A 730 -59.28 15.72 31.14
CA ARG A 730 -58.47 16.67 30.37
C ARG A 730 -57.08 16.85 30.98
N ALA A 731 -57.00 16.84 32.30
CA ALA A 731 -55.73 16.85 33.02
C ALA A 731 -54.89 15.63 32.63
N ALA A 732 -55.48 14.42 32.63
CA ALA A 732 -54.78 13.20 32.22
C ALA A 732 -54.26 13.29 30.79
N GLU A 733 -55.10 13.71 29.83
CA GLU A 733 -54.71 13.85 28.42
C GLU A 733 -53.48 14.74 28.22
N HIS A 734 -53.48 15.94 28.79
CA HIS A 734 -52.35 16.86 28.66
C HIS A 734 -51.11 16.35 29.40
N LEU A 735 -51.24 15.81 30.61
CA LEU A 735 -50.09 15.33 31.37
C LEU A 735 -49.47 14.06 30.76
N GLU A 736 -50.27 13.17 30.16
CA GLU A 736 -49.77 12.01 29.41
C GLU A 736 -48.96 12.47 28.19
N ARG A 737 -49.48 13.45 27.43
CA ARG A 737 -48.77 14.05 26.30
C ARG A 737 -47.44 14.68 26.73
N ALA A 738 -47.42 15.41 27.84
CA ALA A 738 -46.19 15.98 28.40
C ALA A 738 -45.20 14.91 28.90
N ALA A 739 -45.68 13.82 29.49
CA ALA A 739 -44.83 12.73 29.97
C ALA A 739 -44.21 11.91 28.82
N ALA A 740 -44.89 11.85 27.68
CA ALA A 740 -44.47 11.11 26.49
C ALA A 740 -43.34 11.81 25.72
N THR A 741 -43.17 13.13 25.85
CA THR A 741 -42.05 13.86 25.21
C THR A 741 -40.70 13.47 25.79
N GLY A 742 -40.66 12.97 27.03
CA GLY A 742 -39.43 12.62 27.73
C GLY A 742 -38.62 13.83 28.21
N ASP A 743 -39.17 15.04 28.12
CA ASP A 743 -38.49 16.27 28.54
C ASP A 743 -38.07 16.21 30.03
N PRO A 744 -36.81 16.51 30.37
CA PRO A 744 -36.29 16.34 31.72
C PRO A 744 -36.91 17.29 32.76
N ALA A 745 -37.41 18.47 32.35
CA ALA A 745 -38.01 19.44 33.25
C ALA A 745 -39.50 19.16 33.51
N PHE A 746 -40.24 18.74 32.47
CA PHE A 746 -41.70 18.65 32.52
C PHE A 746 -42.24 17.22 32.59
N ALA A 747 -41.56 16.21 32.04
CA ALA A 747 -42.09 14.84 32.04
C ALA A 747 -42.18 14.24 33.45
N GLY A 748 -41.22 14.54 34.32
CA GLY A 748 -41.25 14.13 35.73
C GLY A 748 -42.41 14.76 36.50
N LYS A 749 -42.56 16.09 36.36
CA LYS A 749 -43.67 16.85 36.96
C LYS A 749 -45.03 16.35 36.45
N ALA A 750 -45.13 16.04 35.16
CA ALA A 750 -46.36 15.54 34.57
C ALA A 750 -46.79 14.18 35.15
N ARG A 751 -45.83 13.24 35.33
CA ARG A 751 -46.10 11.94 35.98
C ARG A 751 -46.55 12.09 37.44
N GLU A 752 -45.91 12.99 38.19
CA GLU A 752 -46.30 13.27 39.57
C GLU A 752 -47.73 13.82 39.66
N LEU A 753 -48.12 14.71 38.75
CA LEU A 753 -49.47 15.24 38.68
C LEU A 753 -50.50 14.16 38.26
N LEU A 754 -50.14 13.28 37.32
CA LEU A 754 -50.97 12.13 36.92
C LEU A 754 -51.28 11.21 38.10
N ASP A 755 -50.28 10.90 38.92
CA ASP A 755 -50.45 10.03 40.10
C ASP A 755 -51.39 10.62 41.16
N ARG A 756 -51.54 11.95 41.18
CA ARG A 756 -52.41 12.68 42.11
C ARG A 756 -53.84 12.87 41.62
N LEU A 757 -54.12 12.57 40.34
CA LEU A 757 -55.47 12.67 39.83
C LEU A 757 -56.38 11.62 40.49
N PRO A 758 -57.64 11.97 40.80
CA PRO A 758 -58.59 11.02 41.35
C PRO A 758 -58.79 9.87 40.34
N ARG A 759 -58.48 8.64 40.76
CA ARG A 759 -58.79 7.44 39.98
C ARG A 759 -60.32 7.28 39.97
N ASN A 760 -60.92 7.38 38.78
CA ASN A 760 -62.33 7.04 38.58
C ASN A 760 -62.60 5.56 38.84
#